data_AF-A0A2V2UXD1-F1
#
_entry.id   AF-A0A2V2UXD1-F1
#
_cell.length_a   1.000
_cell.length_b   1.000
_cell.length_c   1.000
_cell.angle_alpha   90.00
_cell.angle_beta   90.00
_cell.angle_gamma   90.00
#
_symmetry.space_group_name_H-M   'P 1'
#
loop_
_entity.id
_entity.type
_entity.pdbx_description
1 polymer ?
#
loop_
_entity_poly.entity_id
_entity_poly.type
_entity_poly.pdbx_seq_one_letter_code
_entity_poly.pdbx_strand_id
1 'polypeptide(L)'
;MLSRVAAVKAPRAHNRRRVTGSSGRRREGRESEPRRPNMSRRVFTFAVLLLVLVMMCCGSGAAQVVVEEPSSDPQFEWKDIKDGDGVTVDSLGAPSLLKVGNDVFAVAEVQCKKKDDVSFTGIASQPLTKKTAKTPEEVLEKPKDGTQVLEENASKDQKKKVDVSRPTTAVKGNDIYMLVGQYGSKVASSGEDDASDAAQLGLLLVKGSVNSEVANKKKIDWEVTESSLQRMFGTQLDSWTRLIGSGGSGVKMHDETLVFPVEGTKKATEGDAEEDVKTVSLIIYSTDNTDWKLSKGMSDGGCSVPSVVEWKDKKLMMMTACDDGRRRVYESAEKGESWTETLGTLSRVWGNKKKGGTAKAVGSGFITAKIEENRDVMLVTLPVYADNDKEKGELHLWLTDNTHIADIGPVSGDDDDVAASSLLYKSGGNNELIALYEKKGGGDTPSPGMVSVLLTEQLQRVKEVLKTWKEVDSRVSQLRNPSESALQDPSADTACTTDKITAGLVGFLSGSFSEDTWKDEYLGVDATVKGNDGGDKAAAKATKTSDGVTFHGAWAEWPVGAQGENQLYHFANYNFTLVATVSIDKVPEGDTPIPLMGVKMNDGMAVLLGLSYDSGKKWHVLCGDRKTTTKFSSTWETGTPQHVAIVLQNGNQGFVYVDGRRVGNEECALENTESQEISQFYIGGDGRSAVSAGSREGVSVTVTNVLLYNRPLDDNEMTALNTIKLSIPQTAKEGETDEGTALDGGAHGDASNHCGSGLLPSLLLLLGLWWFAAL
;
A
#
# COMPACT_ATOMS: atom_id res chain seq x y z
N MET A 1 13.91 -2.75 -64.60
CA MET A 1 12.79 -3.13 -65.48
C MET A 1 11.49 -2.75 -64.79
N LEU A 2 10.60 -2.09 -65.53
CA LEU A 2 9.21 -1.65 -65.23
C LEU A 2 8.39 -2.71 -64.44
N SER A 3 7.32 -2.47 -63.68
CA SER A 3 6.46 -1.32 -63.38
C SER A 3 5.40 -1.75 -62.34
N ARG A 4 4.92 -0.82 -61.49
CA ARG A 4 3.49 -0.41 -61.33
C ARG A 4 3.24 0.17 -59.92
N VAL A 5 3.12 1.50 -59.88
CA VAL A 5 2.57 2.29 -58.77
C VAL A 5 1.39 3.08 -59.32
N ALA A 6 0.27 3.04 -58.60
CA ALA A 6 -0.85 3.98 -58.68
C ALA A 6 -1.64 3.84 -57.36
N ALA A 7 -2.27 4.84 -56.77
CA ALA A 7 -2.24 6.30 -56.82
C ALA A 7 -3.24 6.73 -55.74
N VAL A 8 -2.97 7.75 -54.93
CA VAL A 8 -4.05 8.48 -54.24
C VAL A 8 -3.79 9.98 -54.36
N LYS A 9 -4.81 10.66 -54.89
CA LYS A 9 -4.89 12.08 -55.24
C LYS A 9 -5.15 12.95 -54.00
N ALA A 10 -4.48 14.10 -53.95
CA ALA A 10 -5.01 15.32 -53.33
C ALA A 10 -5.96 16.05 -54.30
N PRO A 11 -6.78 16.99 -53.81
CA PRO A 11 -6.51 18.37 -54.22
C PRO A 11 -6.73 19.42 -53.11
N ARG A 12 -5.81 20.37 -53.05
CA ARG A 12 -6.04 21.74 -52.56
C ARG A 12 -6.70 22.56 -53.68
N ALA A 13 -7.63 23.44 -53.33
CA ALA A 13 -7.96 24.61 -54.13
C ALA A 13 -8.06 25.86 -53.23
N HIS A 14 -7.48 26.94 -53.74
CA HIS A 14 -7.38 28.27 -53.17
C HIS A 14 -8.72 29.01 -53.08
N ASN A 15 -8.81 29.97 -52.14
CA ASN A 15 -9.24 31.32 -52.53
C ASN A 15 -8.40 32.40 -51.82
N ARG A 16 -8.17 33.49 -52.56
CA ARG A 16 -7.11 34.49 -52.42
C ARG A 16 -7.71 35.88 -52.11
N ARG A 17 -6.87 36.72 -51.47
CA ARG A 17 -6.77 38.21 -51.50
C ARG A 17 -7.84 39.03 -50.75
N ARG A 18 -7.54 40.19 -50.16
CA ARG A 18 -6.35 41.10 -50.15
C ARG A 18 -6.44 41.95 -48.84
N VAL A 19 -5.36 42.12 -48.07
CA VAL A 19 -4.47 43.31 -47.99
C VAL A 19 -5.21 44.57 -47.48
N THR A 20 -4.90 45.19 -46.34
CA THR A 20 -3.76 46.07 -45.92
C THR A 20 -4.19 46.63 -44.54
N GLY A 21 -3.40 47.05 -43.55
CA GLY A 21 -1.96 47.26 -43.29
C GLY A 21 -1.85 47.51 -41.77
N SER A 22 -0.84 46.96 -41.09
CA SER A 22 0.42 47.60 -40.69
C SER A 22 0.32 48.75 -39.67
N SER A 23 1.25 48.66 -38.70
CA SER A 23 1.66 49.65 -37.69
C SER A 23 0.68 49.82 -36.51
N GLY A 24 1.05 49.61 -35.26
CA GLY A 24 2.36 49.68 -34.63
C GLY A 24 2.39 50.90 -33.71
N ARG A 25 2.83 50.68 -32.46
CA ARG A 25 3.44 51.64 -31.52
C ARG A 25 2.63 52.02 -30.27
N ARG A 26 3.02 51.36 -29.16
CA ARG A 26 3.49 51.88 -27.85
C ARG A 26 2.84 53.14 -27.24
N ARG A 27 2.40 52.98 -25.98
CA ARG A 27 2.69 53.77 -24.75
C ARG A 27 1.92 53.09 -23.60
N GLU A 28 2.51 52.45 -22.59
CA GLU A 28 3.42 52.87 -21.49
C GLU A 28 2.76 53.78 -20.43
N GLY A 29 2.80 53.34 -19.15
CA GLY A 29 2.50 54.13 -17.93
C GLY A 29 1.35 53.56 -17.06
N ARG A 30 1.53 52.67 -16.06
CA ARG A 30 2.11 52.75 -14.69
C ARG A 30 1.15 53.28 -13.58
N GLU A 31 0.97 52.43 -12.54
CA GLU A 31 0.64 52.63 -11.11
C GLU A 31 -0.28 53.80 -10.63
N SER A 32 -1.31 53.48 -9.83
CA SER A 32 -1.43 53.82 -8.39
C SER A 32 -2.89 53.83 -7.86
N GLU A 33 -3.15 53.07 -6.79
CA GLU A 33 -4.21 53.26 -5.78
C GLU A 33 -3.89 54.47 -4.86
N PRO A 34 -4.70 54.89 -3.85
CA PRO A 34 -6.13 54.68 -3.54
C PRO A 34 -6.87 55.96 -3.01
N ARG A 35 -8.20 55.92 -2.77
CA ARG A 35 -8.87 56.38 -1.51
C ARG A 35 -10.42 56.29 -1.52
N ARG A 36 -10.96 55.91 -0.33
CA ARG A 36 -12.37 55.82 0.11
C ARG A 36 -13.11 57.16 0.20
N PRO A 37 -14.44 57.11 0.47
CA PRO A 37 -15.04 57.96 1.51
C PRO A 37 -15.83 57.21 2.62
N ASN A 38 -16.10 57.95 3.69
CA ASN A 38 -16.45 57.57 5.07
C ASN A 38 -17.95 57.35 5.39
N MET A 39 -18.17 56.78 6.59
CA MET A 39 -19.38 56.37 7.34
C MET A 39 -20.47 57.44 7.67
N SER A 40 -21.71 57.03 8.01
CA SER A 40 -22.18 56.74 9.41
C SER A 40 -23.71 56.77 9.67
N ARG A 41 -24.14 55.94 10.65
CA ARG A 41 -25.27 56.06 11.66
C ARG A 41 -26.50 55.10 11.62
N ARG A 42 -26.48 54.17 12.61
CA ARG A 42 -27.50 53.71 13.61
C ARG A 42 -28.91 53.23 13.16
N VAL A 43 -29.30 51.96 13.40
CA VAL A 43 -30.01 51.31 14.56
C VAL A 43 -31.43 51.82 14.84
N PHE A 44 -32.47 50.97 14.66
CA PHE A 44 -33.67 50.91 15.52
C PHE A 44 -34.42 49.56 15.41
N THR A 45 -35.02 49.19 16.53
CA THR A 45 -35.68 47.96 16.99
C THR A 45 -37.13 47.78 16.52
N PHE A 46 -37.58 46.53 16.25
CA PHE A 46 -39.00 46.18 16.19
C PHE A 46 -39.31 45.01 17.13
N ALA A 47 -39.73 45.37 18.34
CA ALA A 47 -40.27 44.49 19.38
C ALA A 47 -41.61 45.06 19.87
N VAL A 48 -42.54 45.38 18.96
CA VAL A 48 -43.91 45.83 19.30
C VAL A 48 -44.89 45.49 18.16
N LEU A 49 -44.91 44.24 17.72
CA LEU A 49 -45.97 43.72 16.83
C LEU A 49 -46.51 42.37 17.33
N LEU A 50 -46.45 42.22 18.65
CA LEU A 50 -46.75 41.02 19.41
C LEU A 50 -47.74 41.41 20.52
N LEU A 51 -48.90 42.01 20.16
CA LEU A 51 -49.98 42.30 21.14
C LEU A 51 -51.33 42.82 20.58
N VAL A 52 -51.63 42.75 19.27
CA VAL A 52 -52.89 43.35 18.72
C VAL A 52 -53.76 42.39 17.89
N LEU A 53 -53.42 41.11 17.73
CA LEU A 53 -54.28 40.15 17.00
C LEU A 53 -54.73 38.95 17.84
N VAL A 54 -54.83 39.14 19.16
CA VAL A 54 -55.63 38.27 20.03
C VAL A 54 -56.84 39.09 20.44
N MET A 55 -58.04 38.51 20.30
CA MET A 55 -59.39 39.04 20.60
C MET A 55 -60.14 39.60 19.39
N MET A 56 -60.80 38.71 18.63
CA MET A 56 -62.26 38.80 18.35
C MET A 56 -62.77 37.57 17.55
N CYS A 57 -63.33 36.62 18.31
CA CYS A 57 -64.59 35.87 18.10
C CYS A 57 -65.02 35.37 16.69
N CYS A 58 -64.91 34.05 16.52
CA CYS A 58 -65.91 33.03 16.12
C CYS A 58 -67.05 33.29 15.08
N GLY A 59 -67.12 32.34 14.12
CA GLY A 59 -68.33 31.80 13.45
C GLY A 59 -68.40 32.14 11.96
N SER A 60 -68.59 31.26 10.97
CA SER A 60 -68.92 29.83 10.85
C SER A 60 -68.80 29.43 9.37
N GLY A 61 -68.46 28.18 9.03
CA GLY A 61 -68.70 27.61 7.68
C GLY A 61 -67.55 26.78 7.11
N ALA A 62 -67.82 25.50 6.84
CA ALA A 62 -66.86 24.45 6.54
C ALA A 62 -66.25 24.46 5.12
N ALA A 63 -64.98 24.06 5.03
CA ALA A 63 -64.43 23.14 4.03
C ALA A 63 -63.04 22.70 4.52
N GLN A 64 -62.90 21.45 4.95
CA GLN A 64 -61.59 20.84 5.23
C GLN A 64 -60.85 20.68 3.90
N VAL A 65 -59.84 21.51 3.66
CA VAL A 65 -58.73 21.13 2.80
C VAL A 65 -57.83 20.27 3.66
N VAL A 66 -57.92 18.96 3.48
CA VAL A 66 -56.89 18.03 3.94
C VAL A 66 -55.62 18.45 3.19
N VAL A 67 -54.74 19.17 3.88
CA VAL A 67 -53.34 19.20 3.48
C VAL A 67 -52.85 17.80 3.83
N GLU A 68 -52.83 16.92 2.84
CA GLU A 68 -51.99 15.73 2.92
C GLU A 68 -50.55 16.26 2.97
N GLU A 69 -50.00 16.33 4.18
CA GLU A 69 -48.56 16.16 4.32
C GLU A 69 -48.21 14.84 3.61
N PRO A 70 -47.21 14.82 2.71
CA PRO A 70 -46.76 13.55 2.16
C PRO A 70 -46.28 12.70 3.33
N SER A 71 -47.03 11.64 3.60
CA SER A 71 -46.83 10.76 4.75
C SER A 71 -45.46 10.10 4.69
N SER A 72 -44.71 10.24 5.79
CA SER A 72 -43.73 9.32 6.35
C SER A 72 -42.85 8.56 5.35
N ASP A 73 -41.55 8.89 5.35
CA ASP A 73 -40.50 7.98 4.89
C ASP A 73 -40.81 6.54 5.36
N PRO A 74 -40.60 5.51 4.52
CA PRO A 74 -40.82 4.13 4.93
C PRO A 74 -40.07 3.85 6.24
N GLN A 75 -40.82 3.50 7.29
CA GLN A 75 -40.22 3.16 8.57
C GLN A 75 -39.55 1.79 8.44
N PHE A 76 -38.23 1.78 8.32
CA PHE A 76 -37.43 0.56 8.32
C PHE A 76 -37.22 0.05 9.75
N GLU A 77 -37.24 -1.27 9.92
CA GLU A 77 -37.00 -1.92 11.20
C GLU A 77 -36.11 -3.15 11.02
N TRP A 78 -35.09 -3.32 11.87
CA TRP A 78 -34.29 -4.54 11.90
C TRP A 78 -34.99 -5.61 12.75
N LYS A 79 -35.02 -6.85 12.24
CA LYS A 79 -35.65 -7.99 12.91
C LYS A 79 -34.74 -9.20 12.93
N ASP A 80 -34.68 -9.87 14.09
CA ASP A 80 -34.06 -11.19 14.20
C ASP A 80 -34.82 -12.23 13.38
N ILE A 81 -34.09 -13.14 12.73
CA ILE A 81 -34.68 -14.36 12.16
C ILE A 81 -35.04 -15.31 13.31
N LYS A 82 -36.26 -15.86 13.32
CA LYS A 82 -36.73 -16.74 14.40
C LYS A 82 -36.61 -18.22 14.03
N ASP A 83 -36.38 -19.04 15.05
CA ASP A 83 -36.49 -20.49 14.95
C ASP A 83 -37.92 -20.89 14.53
N GLY A 84 -38.03 -21.49 13.34
CA GLY A 84 -39.31 -21.88 12.74
C GLY A 84 -39.65 -21.18 11.42
N ASP A 85 -38.94 -20.11 11.05
CA ASP A 85 -39.20 -19.32 9.83
C ASP A 85 -38.89 -20.07 8.51
N GLY A 86 -38.38 -21.31 8.60
CA GLY A 86 -38.05 -22.13 7.43
C GLY A 86 -36.93 -21.55 6.55
N VAL A 87 -36.09 -20.67 7.12
CA VAL A 87 -34.96 -20.03 6.45
C VAL A 87 -33.73 -20.92 6.52
N THR A 88 -32.97 -21.04 5.43
CA THR A 88 -31.61 -21.59 5.35
C THR A 88 -30.61 -20.49 4.98
N VAL A 89 -29.34 -20.68 5.30
CA VAL A 89 -28.27 -19.77 4.91
C VAL A 89 -27.47 -20.43 3.81
N ASP A 90 -27.29 -19.69 2.72
CA ASP A 90 -26.66 -20.17 1.49
C ASP A 90 -25.21 -19.69 1.37
N SER A 91 -24.87 -18.49 1.86
CA SER A 91 -23.50 -17.97 1.84
C SER A 91 -23.27 -16.85 2.84
N LEU A 92 -22.00 -16.62 3.18
CA LEU A 92 -21.52 -15.49 3.98
C LEU A 92 -20.51 -14.67 3.16
N GLY A 93 -20.51 -13.35 3.32
CA GLY A 93 -19.59 -12.47 2.59
C GLY A 93 -19.34 -11.13 3.28
N ALA A 94 -18.49 -10.30 2.68
CA ALA A 94 -18.12 -8.96 3.16
C ALA A 94 -17.75 -8.94 4.66
N PRO A 95 -16.73 -9.72 5.09
CA PRO A 95 -16.35 -9.84 6.49
C PRO A 95 -15.87 -8.52 7.08
N SER A 96 -16.24 -8.25 8.33
CA SER A 96 -15.68 -7.16 9.12
C SER A 96 -15.45 -7.55 10.57
N LEU A 97 -14.37 -7.03 11.16
CA LEU A 97 -14.05 -7.16 12.58
C LEU A 97 -14.20 -5.84 13.31
N LEU A 98 -14.88 -5.86 14.47
CA LEU A 98 -15.12 -4.68 15.29
C LEU A 98 -14.62 -4.93 16.72
N LYS A 99 -13.92 -3.95 17.30
CA LYS A 99 -13.59 -3.93 18.73
C LYS A 99 -14.47 -2.91 19.43
N VAL A 100 -15.30 -3.35 20.37
CA VAL A 100 -16.16 -2.48 21.19
C VAL A 100 -15.85 -2.73 22.65
N GLY A 101 -15.27 -1.73 23.31
CA GLY A 101 -14.64 -1.92 24.61
C GLY A 101 -13.57 -3.01 24.57
N ASN A 102 -13.82 -4.13 25.25
CA ASN A 102 -12.91 -5.28 25.31
C ASN A 102 -13.34 -6.46 24.43
N ASP A 103 -14.57 -6.42 23.90
CA ASP A 103 -15.14 -7.49 23.10
C ASP A 103 -14.82 -7.27 21.61
N VAL A 104 -14.65 -8.37 20.88
CA VAL A 104 -14.45 -8.37 19.43
C VAL A 104 -15.65 -9.05 18.79
N PHE A 105 -16.16 -8.49 17.69
CA PHE A 105 -17.27 -9.04 16.94
C PHE A 105 -16.87 -9.30 15.50
N ALA A 106 -17.28 -10.45 14.97
CA ALA A 106 -17.34 -10.71 13.54
C ALA A 106 -18.70 -10.25 13.01
N VAL A 107 -18.70 -9.54 11.89
CA VAL A 107 -19.90 -9.10 11.16
C VAL A 107 -19.77 -9.56 9.71
N ALA A 108 -20.88 -10.04 9.13
CA ALA A 108 -20.90 -10.49 7.75
C ALA A 108 -22.27 -10.26 7.10
N GLU A 109 -22.27 -10.10 5.78
CA GLU A 109 -23.48 -10.28 4.97
C GLU A 109 -23.86 -11.76 4.96
N VAL A 110 -25.16 -12.03 5.00
CA VAL A 110 -25.74 -13.36 4.92
C VAL A 110 -26.71 -13.43 3.76
N GLN A 111 -26.52 -14.38 2.86
CA GLN A 111 -27.53 -14.73 1.88
C GLN A 111 -28.41 -15.84 2.43
N CYS A 112 -29.70 -15.56 2.53
CA CYS A 112 -30.69 -16.45 3.10
C CYS A 112 -31.68 -16.92 2.04
N LYS A 113 -32.23 -18.11 2.24
CA LYS A 113 -33.22 -18.71 1.34
C LYS A 113 -34.38 -19.30 2.12
N LYS A 114 -35.61 -19.10 1.65
CA LYS A 114 -36.82 -19.75 2.18
C LYS A 114 -37.14 -21.03 1.39
N LYS A 115 -37.97 -21.89 1.98
CA LYS A 115 -38.48 -23.12 1.34
C LYS A 115 -39.18 -22.89 -0.01
N ASP A 116 -39.72 -21.70 -0.25
CA ASP A 116 -40.37 -21.32 -1.50
C ASP A 116 -39.42 -20.67 -2.52
N ASP A 117 -38.11 -20.92 -2.40
CA ASP A 117 -37.03 -20.43 -3.29
C ASP A 117 -36.79 -18.90 -3.27
N VAL A 118 -37.51 -18.16 -2.42
CA VAL A 118 -37.29 -16.72 -2.21
C VAL A 118 -35.99 -16.50 -1.46
N SER A 119 -35.00 -15.90 -2.14
CA SER A 119 -33.76 -15.40 -1.53
C SER A 119 -33.96 -14.00 -0.95
N PHE A 120 -33.24 -13.71 0.12
CA PHE A 120 -33.13 -12.37 0.69
C PHE A 120 -31.80 -12.25 1.45
N THR A 121 -31.35 -11.04 1.72
CA THR A 121 -30.11 -10.81 2.47
C THR A 121 -30.35 -10.21 3.85
N GLY A 122 -29.37 -10.41 4.73
CA GLY A 122 -29.35 -9.87 6.09
C GLY A 122 -27.92 -9.70 6.60
N ILE A 123 -27.79 -9.25 7.84
CA ILE A 123 -26.49 -9.04 8.49
C ILE A 123 -26.40 -9.94 9.71
N ALA A 124 -25.36 -10.78 9.78
CA ALA A 124 -25.05 -11.55 10.97
C ALA A 124 -23.95 -10.88 11.79
N SER A 125 -24.07 -11.01 13.11
CA SER A 125 -23.00 -10.64 14.04
C SER A 125 -22.78 -11.72 15.08
N GLN A 126 -21.52 -11.97 15.43
CA GLN A 126 -21.14 -12.91 16.48
C GLN A 126 -19.98 -12.34 17.31
N PRO A 127 -20.07 -12.33 18.65
CA PRO A 127 -18.94 -12.04 19.49
C PRO A 127 -17.90 -13.16 19.37
N LEU A 128 -16.64 -12.79 19.21
CA LEU A 128 -15.53 -13.72 19.26
C LEU A 128 -15.14 -13.94 20.72
N THR A 129 -15.10 -15.19 21.14
CA THR A 129 -14.58 -15.56 22.46
C THR A 129 -13.08 -15.30 22.50
N LYS A 130 -12.55 -14.94 23.67
CA LYS A 130 -11.10 -14.77 23.83
C LYS A 130 -10.41 -16.08 23.51
N LYS A 131 -9.63 -16.08 22.43
CA LYS A 131 -8.91 -17.26 21.95
C LYS A 131 -7.64 -17.47 22.77
N THR A 132 -7.44 -18.70 23.25
CA THR A 132 -6.15 -19.17 23.77
C THR A 132 -5.41 -20.05 22.76
N ALA A 133 -6.09 -20.55 21.73
CA ALA A 133 -5.56 -21.44 20.71
C ALA A 133 -5.37 -20.72 19.37
N LYS A 134 -4.36 -21.16 18.60
CA LYS A 134 -3.97 -20.59 17.29
C LYS A 134 -4.79 -21.14 16.11
N THR A 135 -5.62 -22.16 16.35
CA THR A 135 -6.32 -22.89 15.28
C THR A 135 -7.39 -22.03 14.61
N PRO A 136 -7.48 -22.04 13.27
CA PRO A 136 -8.63 -21.49 12.55
C PRO A 136 -9.94 -22.06 13.09
N GLU A 137 -10.95 -21.22 13.18
CA GLU A 137 -12.27 -21.59 13.70
C GLU A 137 -13.32 -21.06 12.74
N GLU A 138 -14.26 -21.92 12.35
CA GLU A 138 -15.45 -21.48 11.64
C GLU A 138 -16.29 -20.63 12.60
N VAL A 139 -16.59 -19.42 12.17
CA VAL A 139 -17.45 -18.50 12.90
C VAL A 139 -18.72 -18.29 12.08
N LEU A 140 -19.78 -17.87 12.74
CA LEU A 140 -21.10 -17.76 12.15
C LEU A 140 -21.62 -19.12 11.64
N GLU A 141 -21.24 -20.25 12.26
CA GLU A 141 -21.70 -21.60 11.90
C GLU A 141 -23.23 -21.77 11.97
N LYS A 142 -23.86 -21.04 12.89
CA LYS A 142 -25.32 -20.91 13.00
C LYS A 142 -25.70 -19.46 12.78
N PRO A 143 -25.52 -18.93 11.55
CA PRO A 143 -25.66 -17.49 11.31
C PRO A 143 -27.06 -17.01 11.65
N LYS A 144 -28.08 -17.86 11.49
CA LYS A 144 -29.49 -17.59 11.81
C LYS A 144 -29.68 -17.02 13.22
N ASP A 145 -28.97 -17.54 14.21
CA ASP A 145 -29.12 -17.16 15.63
C ASP A 145 -28.62 -15.73 15.92
N GLY A 146 -27.84 -15.15 15.00
CA GLY A 146 -27.29 -13.79 15.08
C GLY A 146 -27.59 -12.92 13.85
N THR A 147 -28.49 -13.37 12.97
CA THR A 147 -28.86 -12.65 11.73
C THR A 147 -30.04 -11.74 11.98
N GLN A 148 -29.88 -10.47 11.57
CA GLN A 148 -30.95 -9.50 11.47
C GLN A 148 -31.23 -9.17 10.00
N VAL A 149 -32.51 -9.01 9.67
CA VAL A 149 -33.01 -8.61 8.36
C VAL A 149 -33.68 -7.25 8.44
N LEU A 150 -33.61 -6.48 7.35
CA LEU A 150 -34.28 -5.20 7.25
C LEU A 150 -35.70 -5.39 6.71
N GLU A 151 -36.69 -4.84 7.42
CA GLU A 151 -38.09 -4.83 6.99
C GLU A 151 -38.57 -3.41 6.73
N GLU A 152 -39.28 -3.22 5.62
CA GLU A 152 -39.98 -1.98 5.26
C GLU A 152 -41.47 -2.10 5.58
N ASN A 153 -42.01 -1.11 6.29
CA ASN A 153 -43.43 -1.02 6.58
C ASN A 153 -44.20 -0.46 5.37
N ALA A 154 -44.75 -1.35 4.52
CA ALA A 154 -45.58 -0.95 3.38
C ALA A 154 -47.05 -0.68 3.76
N SER A 155 -47.55 -1.30 4.86
CA SER A 155 -48.83 -0.99 5.54
C SER A 155 -48.89 -1.68 6.92
N LYS A 156 -49.92 -1.43 7.74
CA LYS A 156 -50.07 -2.05 9.09
C LYS A 156 -50.02 -3.59 9.10
N ASP A 157 -50.32 -4.23 7.97
CA ASP A 157 -50.39 -5.70 7.85
C ASP A 157 -49.45 -6.28 6.78
N GLN A 158 -48.65 -5.47 6.08
CA GLN A 158 -47.68 -5.93 5.08
C GLN A 158 -46.28 -5.39 5.38
N LYS A 159 -45.45 -6.27 5.92
CA LYS A 159 -44.01 -6.05 6.10
C LYS A 159 -43.25 -6.71 4.96
N LYS A 160 -42.35 -5.96 4.36
CA LYS A 160 -41.60 -6.41 3.18
C LYS A 160 -40.12 -6.49 3.52
N LYS A 161 -39.48 -7.63 3.25
CA LYS A 161 -38.04 -7.75 3.42
C LYS A 161 -37.33 -6.91 2.38
N VAL A 162 -36.28 -6.22 2.82
CA VAL A 162 -35.43 -5.37 2.01
C VAL A 162 -34.04 -5.98 2.00
N ASP A 163 -33.51 -6.19 0.80
CA ASP A 163 -32.18 -6.74 0.66
C ASP A 163 -31.14 -5.67 1.01
N VAL A 164 -30.19 -6.10 1.82
CA VAL A 164 -29.05 -5.32 2.29
C VAL A 164 -27.74 -5.96 1.85
N SER A 165 -26.72 -5.17 1.50
CA SER A 165 -25.45 -5.74 1.10
C SER A 165 -24.24 -4.88 1.46
N ARG A 166 -23.07 -5.54 1.46
CA ARG A 166 -21.75 -4.99 1.73
C ARG A 166 -21.70 -4.14 3.01
N PRO A 167 -22.03 -4.73 4.18
CA PRO A 167 -21.89 -4.04 5.44
C PRO A 167 -20.46 -3.53 5.60
N THR A 168 -20.34 -2.22 5.76
CA THR A 168 -19.06 -1.54 6.00
C THR A 168 -19.12 -0.89 7.36
N THR A 169 -18.36 -1.39 8.33
CA THR A 169 -18.57 -1.08 9.74
C THR A 169 -17.41 -0.28 10.35
N ALA A 170 -17.71 0.62 11.28
CA ALA A 170 -16.71 1.43 11.99
C ALA A 170 -17.14 1.64 13.45
N VAL A 171 -16.16 1.87 14.33
CA VAL A 171 -16.41 2.12 15.77
C VAL A 171 -15.89 3.48 16.18
N LYS A 172 -16.71 4.26 16.90
CA LYS A 172 -16.33 5.52 17.54
C LYS A 172 -16.74 5.50 19.00
N GLY A 173 -15.76 5.39 19.90
CA GLY A 173 -16.02 5.16 21.32
C GLY A 173 -16.69 3.80 21.53
N ASN A 174 -17.91 3.80 22.05
CA ASN A 174 -18.74 2.60 22.18
C ASN A 174 -19.85 2.52 21.11
N ASP A 175 -19.98 3.55 20.27
CA ASP A 175 -20.97 3.58 19.20
C ASP A 175 -20.44 2.80 18.00
N ILE A 176 -21.29 1.93 17.45
CA ILE A 176 -21.02 1.17 16.23
C ILE A 176 -21.81 1.83 15.10
N TYR A 177 -21.16 2.03 13.97
CA TYR A 177 -21.78 2.53 12.75
C TYR A 177 -21.60 1.53 11.62
N MET A 178 -22.61 1.38 10.79
CA MET A 178 -22.59 0.53 9.61
C MET A 178 -23.19 1.27 8.42
N LEU A 179 -22.44 1.33 7.33
CA LEU A 179 -22.93 1.72 6.03
C LEU A 179 -23.34 0.46 5.28
N VAL A 180 -24.56 0.42 4.73
CA VAL A 180 -25.08 -0.76 4.03
C VAL A 180 -25.85 -0.34 2.79
N GLY A 181 -25.62 -1.05 1.68
CA GLY A 181 -26.43 -0.92 0.47
C GLY A 181 -27.83 -1.46 0.72
N GLN A 182 -28.84 -0.84 0.12
CA GLN A 182 -30.25 -1.20 0.27
C GLN A 182 -30.89 -1.33 -1.11
N TYR A 183 -31.53 -2.45 -1.38
CA TYR A 183 -32.16 -2.74 -2.66
C TYR A 183 -33.69 -2.83 -2.49
N GLY A 184 -34.43 -2.02 -3.23
CA GLY A 184 -35.88 -2.20 -3.34
C GLY A 184 -36.18 -3.55 -4.00
N SER A 185 -37.14 -4.32 -3.49
CA SER A 185 -37.37 -5.74 -3.85
C SER A 185 -37.68 -6.08 -5.33
N LYS A 186 -37.56 -5.15 -6.27
CA LYS A 186 -37.74 -5.45 -7.69
C LYS A 186 -36.51 -6.09 -8.33
N VAL A 187 -35.37 -6.12 -7.64
CA VAL A 187 -34.10 -6.62 -8.17
C VAL A 187 -33.56 -7.74 -7.28
N ALA A 188 -34.34 -8.81 -7.10
CA ALA A 188 -33.86 -10.06 -6.50
C ALA A 188 -33.67 -11.09 -7.61
N SER A 189 -32.71 -10.84 -8.50
CA SER A 189 -32.14 -11.87 -9.37
C SER A 189 -30.69 -11.50 -9.66
N SER A 190 -29.79 -12.35 -9.20
CA SER A 190 -28.40 -12.41 -9.66
C SER A 190 -28.41 -12.71 -11.16
N GLY A 191 -28.43 -11.68 -11.98
CA GLY A 191 -28.29 -11.73 -13.43
C GLY A 191 -27.57 -10.47 -13.88
N GLU A 192 -26.50 -10.66 -14.64
CA GLU A 192 -25.95 -9.61 -15.49
C GLU A 192 -27.09 -9.06 -16.37
N ASP A 193 -27.12 -7.73 -16.56
CA ASP A 193 -27.86 -7.01 -17.61
C ASP A 193 -29.13 -6.18 -17.31
N ASP A 194 -29.48 -5.85 -16.06
CA ASP A 194 -30.53 -4.82 -15.82
C ASP A 194 -29.96 -3.53 -15.22
N ALA A 195 -29.94 -2.47 -16.04
CA ALA A 195 -29.46 -1.13 -15.70
C ALA A 195 -30.23 -0.54 -14.51
N SER A 196 -29.60 -0.51 -13.33
CA SER A 196 -30.16 0.09 -12.13
C SER A 196 -29.96 1.61 -12.14
N ASP A 197 -31.05 2.38 -12.23
CA ASP A 197 -31.03 3.78 -11.84
C ASP A 197 -30.63 3.91 -10.37
N ALA A 198 -29.74 4.85 -10.01
CA ALA A 198 -29.35 5.13 -8.61
C ALA A 198 -30.54 5.45 -7.69
N ALA A 199 -31.70 5.79 -8.26
CA ALA A 199 -32.94 5.99 -7.52
C ALA A 199 -33.53 4.69 -6.95
N GLN A 200 -33.11 3.51 -7.41
CA GLN A 200 -33.57 2.19 -6.92
C GLN A 200 -32.61 1.56 -5.89
N LEU A 201 -31.44 2.18 -5.67
CA LEU A 201 -30.38 1.73 -4.77
C LEU A 201 -30.23 2.70 -3.60
N GLY A 202 -30.79 2.32 -2.45
CA GLY A 202 -30.63 3.00 -1.18
C GLY A 202 -29.23 2.83 -0.61
N LEU A 203 -28.73 3.84 0.09
CA LEU A 203 -27.57 3.72 0.96
C LEU A 203 -28.01 4.12 2.37
N LEU A 204 -27.93 3.17 3.30
CA LEU A 204 -28.40 3.34 4.67
C LEU A 204 -27.21 3.44 5.63
N LEU A 205 -27.29 4.43 6.52
CA LEU A 205 -26.49 4.48 7.72
C LEU A 205 -27.28 3.84 8.86
N VAL A 206 -26.62 2.97 9.60
CA VAL A 206 -27.21 2.18 10.68
C VAL A 206 -26.34 2.34 11.91
N LYS A 207 -26.97 2.54 13.07
CA LYS A 207 -26.30 2.58 14.37
C LYS A 207 -26.46 1.22 15.04
N GLY A 208 -25.37 0.69 15.61
CA GLY A 208 -25.37 -0.55 16.36
C GLY A 208 -25.15 -0.31 17.84
N SER A 209 -25.76 -1.13 18.69
CA SER A 209 -25.50 -1.18 20.13
C SER A 209 -25.25 -2.61 20.59
N VAL A 210 -24.30 -2.80 21.51
CA VAL A 210 -24.02 -4.13 22.05
C VAL A 210 -25.05 -4.46 23.12
N ASN A 211 -25.89 -5.46 22.86
CA ASN A 211 -26.84 -5.98 23.82
C ASN A 211 -26.13 -6.89 24.83
N SER A 212 -26.20 -6.53 26.12
CA SER A 212 -25.57 -7.25 27.22
C SER A 212 -26.55 -8.02 28.11
N GLU A 213 -27.81 -8.20 27.69
CA GLU A 213 -28.86 -8.81 28.51
C GLU A 213 -28.57 -10.27 28.90
N VAL A 214 -27.71 -10.97 28.16
CA VAL A 214 -27.27 -12.33 28.48
C VAL A 214 -25.75 -12.42 28.45
N ALA A 215 -25.14 -12.78 29.59
CA ALA A 215 -23.69 -12.75 29.83
C ALA A 215 -22.83 -13.58 28.84
N ASN A 216 -23.43 -14.42 27.99
CA ASN A 216 -22.76 -15.27 26.99
C ASN A 216 -23.44 -15.24 25.59
N LYS A 217 -24.34 -14.29 25.32
CA LYS A 217 -24.98 -14.10 24.00
C LYS A 217 -25.03 -12.62 23.63
N LYS A 218 -23.91 -11.93 23.80
CA LYS A 218 -23.80 -10.54 23.34
C LYS A 218 -24.01 -10.52 21.83
N LYS A 219 -24.89 -9.64 21.35
CA LYS A 219 -25.08 -9.40 19.91
C LYS A 219 -25.13 -7.90 19.66
N ILE A 220 -24.97 -7.51 18.40
CA ILE A 220 -25.15 -6.11 18.01
C ILE A 220 -26.61 -5.97 17.58
N ASP A 221 -27.37 -5.13 18.27
CA ASP A 221 -28.71 -4.73 17.83
C ASP A 221 -28.58 -3.52 16.92
N TRP A 222 -29.20 -3.60 15.74
CA TRP A 222 -29.12 -2.57 14.71
C TRP A 222 -30.35 -1.68 14.70
N GLU A 223 -30.13 -0.37 14.64
CA GLU A 223 -31.18 0.65 14.55
C GLU A 223 -30.90 1.55 13.34
N VAL A 224 -31.91 1.75 12.50
CA VAL A 224 -31.80 2.67 11.37
C VAL A 224 -31.72 4.09 11.89
N THR A 225 -30.69 4.83 11.50
CA THR A 225 -30.62 6.26 11.81
C THR A 225 -31.61 7.02 10.92
N GLU A 226 -32.40 7.94 11.47
CA GLU A 226 -33.49 8.65 10.77
C GLU A 226 -33.06 9.42 9.49
N SER A 227 -31.76 9.59 9.25
CA SER A 227 -31.22 10.31 8.10
C SER A 227 -30.82 9.38 6.96
N SER A 228 -31.64 9.28 5.90
CA SER A 228 -31.19 8.69 4.65
C SER A 228 -30.05 9.53 4.07
N LEU A 229 -28.89 8.90 3.83
CA LEU A 229 -27.73 9.57 3.23
C LEU A 229 -28.07 10.17 1.86
N GLN A 230 -29.05 9.58 1.18
CA GLN A 230 -29.58 10.08 -0.09
C GLN A 230 -30.08 11.52 -0.03
N ARG A 231 -30.71 11.93 1.08
CA ARG A 231 -31.17 13.31 1.25
C ARG A 231 -30.02 14.29 1.52
N MET A 232 -28.94 13.81 2.15
CA MET A 232 -27.79 14.65 2.53
C MET A 232 -26.89 15.03 1.36
N PHE A 233 -26.70 14.13 0.38
CA PHE A 233 -25.78 14.36 -0.73
C PHE A 233 -26.37 15.23 -1.86
N GLY A 234 -27.65 15.59 -1.79
CA GLY A 234 -28.32 16.48 -2.74
C GLY A 234 -28.09 16.06 -4.20
N THR A 235 -27.74 17.01 -5.06
CA THR A 235 -27.52 16.77 -6.49
C THR A 235 -26.22 16.01 -6.80
N GLN A 236 -25.34 15.77 -5.81
CA GLN A 236 -24.11 15.00 -6.03
C GLN A 236 -24.44 13.55 -6.43
N LEU A 237 -25.56 13.01 -5.94
CA LEU A 237 -26.05 11.68 -6.31
C LEU A 237 -26.59 11.60 -7.74
N ASP A 238 -27.01 12.72 -8.33
CA ASP A 238 -27.53 12.73 -9.71
C ASP A 238 -26.48 12.29 -10.72
N SER A 239 -25.19 12.36 -10.36
CA SER A 239 -24.05 11.95 -11.19
C SER A 239 -23.76 10.45 -11.17
N TRP A 240 -24.41 9.67 -10.29
CA TRP A 240 -24.12 8.24 -10.07
C TRP A 240 -25.29 7.36 -10.53
N THR A 241 -25.00 6.18 -11.08
CA THR A 241 -25.97 5.08 -11.29
C THR A 241 -25.97 4.10 -10.12
N ARG A 242 -24.85 4.00 -9.40
CA ARG A 242 -24.71 3.16 -8.21
C ARG A 242 -23.74 3.79 -7.24
N LEU A 243 -24.04 3.69 -5.94
CA LEU A 243 -23.13 4.02 -4.84
C LEU A 243 -23.38 3.03 -3.69
N ILE A 244 -22.35 2.28 -3.29
CA ILE A 244 -22.47 1.25 -2.26
C ILE A 244 -21.22 1.21 -1.38
N GLY A 245 -21.35 0.76 -0.13
CA GLY A 245 -20.22 0.42 0.72
C GLY A 245 -19.30 -0.62 0.07
N SER A 246 -18.00 -0.56 0.35
CA SER A 246 -17.05 -1.54 -0.18
C SER A 246 -17.24 -2.94 0.42
N GLY A 247 -17.85 -3.03 1.60
CA GLY A 247 -17.77 -4.18 2.49
C GLY A 247 -16.49 -4.10 3.34
N GLY A 248 -16.55 -4.66 4.55
CA GLY A 248 -15.41 -4.66 5.48
C GLY A 248 -15.45 -3.51 6.48
N SER A 249 -14.32 -2.84 6.68
CA SER A 249 -14.15 -1.90 7.78
C SER A 249 -13.95 -0.47 7.28
N GLY A 250 -14.70 0.47 7.88
CA GLY A 250 -14.36 1.89 7.86
C GLY A 250 -13.35 2.23 8.96
N VAL A 251 -12.88 3.46 8.97
CA VAL A 251 -11.87 3.94 9.93
C VAL A 251 -12.36 5.14 10.71
N LYS A 252 -12.03 5.16 12.00
CA LYS A 252 -12.12 6.36 12.84
C LYS A 252 -10.76 7.03 12.89
N MET A 253 -10.66 8.22 12.34
CA MET A 253 -9.44 9.01 12.34
C MET A 253 -9.14 9.59 13.73
N HIS A 254 -7.90 10.05 13.94
CA HIS A 254 -7.46 10.69 15.19
C HIS A 254 -8.20 11.99 15.50
N ASP A 255 -8.73 12.68 14.49
CA ASP A 255 -9.56 13.89 14.67
C ASP A 255 -11.05 13.57 14.83
N GLU A 256 -11.38 12.32 15.17
CA GLU A 256 -12.73 11.80 15.40
C GLU A 256 -13.62 11.75 14.16
N THR A 257 -13.07 11.99 12.96
CA THR A 257 -13.78 11.74 11.70
C THR A 257 -13.98 10.24 11.47
N LEU A 258 -15.21 9.83 11.22
CA LEU A 258 -15.54 8.51 10.67
C LEU A 258 -15.45 8.56 9.15
N VAL A 259 -14.87 7.52 8.55
CA VAL A 259 -14.66 7.39 7.12
C VAL A 259 -15.07 6.00 6.68
N PHE A 260 -15.97 5.93 5.69
CA PHE A 260 -16.41 4.70 5.05
C PHE A 260 -15.92 4.66 3.60
N PRO A 261 -15.18 3.61 3.21
CA PRO A 261 -14.88 3.35 1.81
C PRO A 261 -16.14 2.94 1.04
N VAL A 262 -16.33 3.52 -0.15
CA VAL A 262 -17.46 3.23 -1.02
C VAL A 262 -17.02 3.09 -2.47
N GLU A 263 -17.76 2.34 -3.26
CA GLU A 263 -17.58 2.27 -4.70
C GLU A 263 -18.80 2.84 -5.42
N GLY A 264 -18.54 3.55 -6.51
CA GLY A 264 -19.55 4.23 -7.30
C GLY A 264 -19.39 3.94 -8.78
N THR A 265 -20.50 3.99 -9.49
CA THR A 265 -20.54 3.91 -10.95
C THR A 265 -21.18 5.18 -11.48
N LYS A 266 -20.50 5.91 -12.36
CA LYS A 266 -20.96 7.20 -12.86
C LYS A 266 -22.04 7.00 -13.93
N LYS A 267 -23.00 7.93 -14.03
CA LYS A 267 -23.90 8.00 -15.20
C LYS A 267 -23.12 8.34 -16.46
N ALA A 268 -23.39 7.61 -17.53
CA ALA A 268 -22.94 7.96 -18.87
C ALA A 268 -23.57 9.31 -19.28
N THR A 269 -22.78 10.16 -19.91
CA THR A 269 -23.25 11.41 -20.53
C THR A 269 -23.61 11.16 -22.00
N GLU A 270 -24.48 12.01 -22.60
CA GLU A 270 -24.84 11.86 -24.02
C GLU A 270 -23.59 11.92 -24.91
N GLY A 271 -23.23 10.79 -25.51
CA GLY A 271 -22.04 10.63 -26.37
C GLY A 271 -21.00 9.65 -25.85
N ASP A 272 -21.10 9.19 -24.60
CA ASP A 272 -20.26 8.13 -24.06
C ASP A 272 -20.72 6.76 -24.59
N ALA A 273 -19.79 5.86 -24.90
CA ALA A 273 -20.16 4.47 -25.19
C ALA A 273 -20.57 3.78 -23.88
N GLU A 274 -21.54 2.86 -23.91
CA GLU A 274 -21.92 2.08 -22.70
C GLU A 274 -20.73 1.31 -22.09
N GLU A 275 -19.70 1.02 -22.90
CA GLU A 275 -18.43 0.39 -22.49
C GLU A 275 -17.53 1.31 -21.62
N ASP A 276 -17.82 2.62 -21.51
CA ASP A 276 -17.01 3.58 -20.73
C ASP A 276 -17.45 3.71 -19.26
N VAL A 277 -18.51 3.01 -18.85
CA VAL A 277 -19.04 3.08 -17.48
C VAL A 277 -18.16 2.25 -16.52
N LYS A 278 -17.13 2.90 -15.98
CA LYS A 278 -16.17 2.28 -15.06
C LYS A 278 -16.54 2.49 -13.59
N THR A 279 -16.28 1.48 -12.77
CA THR A 279 -16.36 1.59 -11.31
C THR A 279 -15.21 2.43 -10.79
N VAL A 280 -15.48 3.32 -9.84
CA VAL A 280 -14.48 4.12 -9.13
C VAL A 280 -14.67 3.98 -7.62
N SER A 281 -13.61 4.23 -6.88
CA SER A 281 -13.59 4.18 -5.41
C SER A 281 -13.57 5.59 -4.83
N LEU A 282 -14.38 5.80 -3.78
CA LEU A 282 -14.55 7.05 -3.06
C LEU A 282 -14.65 6.80 -1.54
N ILE A 283 -14.87 7.87 -0.78
CA ILE A 283 -15.19 7.78 0.64
C ILE A 283 -16.41 8.62 1.02
N ILE A 284 -17.13 8.17 2.04
CA ILE A 284 -18.13 8.94 2.77
C ILE A 284 -17.58 9.21 4.17
N TYR A 285 -17.63 10.45 4.64
CA TYR A 285 -17.06 10.80 5.95
C TYR A 285 -17.88 11.82 6.71
N SER A 286 -17.73 11.81 8.04
CA SER A 286 -18.35 12.78 8.94
C SER A 286 -17.56 12.92 10.25
N THR A 287 -17.46 14.14 10.78
CA THR A 287 -16.80 14.41 12.07
C THR A 287 -17.79 14.43 13.23
N ASP A 288 -19.01 14.93 13.00
CA ASP A 288 -20.07 15.06 14.00
C ASP A 288 -21.09 13.91 13.96
N ASN A 289 -20.92 12.98 13.01
CA ASN A 289 -21.81 11.85 12.73
C ASN A 289 -23.22 12.28 12.27
N THR A 290 -23.41 13.55 11.93
CA THR A 290 -24.69 14.12 11.48
C THR A 290 -24.60 14.73 10.09
N ASP A 291 -23.52 15.44 9.76
CA ASP A 291 -23.24 16.00 8.44
C ASP A 291 -22.29 15.06 7.70
N TRP A 292 -22.86 14.18 6.87
CA TRP A 292 -22.11 13.21 6.07
C TRP A 292 -21.80 13.77 4.70
N LYS A 293 -20.55 13.59 4.25
CA LYS A 293 -20.03 14.11 2.99
C LYS A 293 -19.51 12.99 2.12
N LEU A 294 -19.86 13.02 0.84
CA LEU A 294 -19.25 12.19 -0.19
C LEU A 294 -18.05 12.93 -0.78
N SER A 295 -16.89 12.27 -0.89
CA SER A 295 -15.68 12.86 -1.43
C SER A 295 -15.85 13.35 -2.88
N LYS A 296 -15.12 14.41 -3.26
CA LYS A 296 -15.12 14.92 -4.64
C LYS A 296 -14.13 14.18 -5.53
N GLY A 297 -12.95 13.91 -4.99
CA GLY A 297 -11.95 13.06 -5.61
C GLY A 297 -12.34 11.59 -5.53
N MET A 298 -11.85 10.83 -6.51
CA MET A 298 -12.07 9.40 -6.68
C MET A 298 -10.81 8.73 -7.23
N SER A 299 -10.77 7.40 -7.21
CA SER A 299 -9.74 6.61 -7.90
C SER A 299 -9.87 6.72 -9.43
N ASP A 300 -8.89 6.14 -10.13
CA ASP A 300 -9.04 5.87 -11.56
C ASP A 300 -10.21 4.90 -11.82
N GLY A 301 -10.74 4.95 -13.04
CA GLY A 301 -11.80 4.06 -13.49
C GLY A 301 -11.31 2.61 -13.60
N GLY A 302 -12.15 1.68 -13.13
CA GLY A 302 -11.86 0.26 -13.07
C GLY A 302 -11.32 -0.19 -11.71
N CYS A 303 -11.34 0.68 -10.69
CA CYS A 303 -10.86 0.38 -9.35
C CYS A 303 -12.02 0.26 -8.35
N SER A 304 -12.11 -0.88 -7.67
CA SER A 304 -13.21 -1.28 -6.79
C SER A 304 -12.72 -1.85 -5.46
N VAL A 305 -13.67 -2.25 -4.60
CA VAL A 305 -13.45 -2.83 -3.26
C VAL A 305 -12.44 -2.05 -2.40
N PRO A 306 -12.60 -0.72 -2.26
CA PRO A 306 -11.64 0.09 -1.53
C PRO A 306 -11.52 -0.32 -0.07
N SER A 307 -10.31 -0.29 0.46
CA SER A 307 -10.04 -0.37 1.90
C SER A 307 -9.27 0.89 2.32
N VAL A 308 -9.59 1.46 3.47
CA VAL A 308 -9.03 2.76 3.90
C VAL A 308 -8.44 2.71 5.30
N VAL A 309 -7.33 3.41 5.47
CA VAL A 309 -6.68 3.61 6.76
C VAL A 309 -6.21 5.05 6.90
N GLU A 310 -6.03 5.49 8.14
CA GLU A 310 -5.28 6.71 8.42
C GLU A 310 -3.81 6.36 8.58
N TRP A 311 -2.97 6.98 7.75
CA TRP A 311 -1.52 6.99 7.84
C TRP A 311 -1.03 8.34 8.37
N LYS A 312 0.25 8.39 8.78
CA LYS A 312 0.93 9.55 9.40
C LYS A 312 0.44 10.93 8.90
N ASP A 313 0.49 11.92 9.78
CA ASP A 313 0.07 13.31 9.49
C ASP A 313 -1.38 13.46 9.03
N LYS A 314 -2.28 12.60 9.52
CA LYS A 314 -3.72 12.58 9.19
C LYS A 314 -4.01 12.35 7.71
N LYS A 315 -3.10 11.67 7.00
CA LYS A 315 -3.30 11.29 5.61
C LYS A 315 -4.19 10.06 5.53
N LEU A 316 -5.15 10.09 4.63
CA LEU A 316 -5.95 8.92 4.28
C LEU A 316 -5.23 8.13 3.19
N MET A 317 -5.10 6.82 3.40
CA MET A 317 -4.62 5.88 2.39
C MET A 317 -5.79 5.01 1.94
N MET A 318 -5.94 4.83 0.63
CA MET A 318 -6.98 3.99 0.04
C MET A 318 -6.33 2.96 -0.89
N MET A 319 -6.53 1.68 -0.61
CA MET A 319 -6.11 0.57 -1.46
C MET A 319 -7.30 0.04 -2.25
N THR A 320 -7.15 -0.13 -3.56
CA THR A 320 -8.22 -0.57 -4.46
C THR A 320 -7.75 -1.72 -5.36
N ALA A 321 -8.64 -2.65 -5.69
CA ALA A 321 -8.37 -3.63 -6.74
C ALA A 321 -8.80 -3.09 -8.10
N CYS A 322 -7.89 -3.06 -9.08
CA CYS A 322 -8.14 -2.47 -10.39
C CYS A 322 -8.10 -3.48 -11.55
N ASP A 323 -8.82 -3.16 -12.62
CA ASP A 323 -8.99 -3.99 -13.82
C ASP A 323 -7.68 -4.26 -14.59
N ASP A 324 -6.67 -3.40 -14.42
CA ASP A 324 -5.32 -3.60 -14.97
C ASP A 324 -4.58 -4.78 -14.33
N GLY A 325 -5.16 -5.40 -13.30
CA GLY A 325 -4.64 -6.57 -12.62
C GLY A 325 -3.65 -6.26 -11.51
N ARG A 326 -3.44 -4.98 -11.16
CA ARG A 326 -2.66 -4.57 -10.00
C ARG A 326 -3.53 -3.76 -9.05
N ARG A 327 -3.21 -3.81 -7.75
CA ARG A 327 -3.85 -2.95 -6.76
C ARG A 327 -3.23 -1.57 -6.81
N ARG A 328 -4.07 -0.53 -6.79
CA ARG A 328 -3.61 0.84 -6.71
C ARG A 328 -3.80 1.37 -5.31
N VAL A 329 -2.82 2.15 -4.84
CA VAL A 329 -2.85 2.75 -3.51
C VAL A 329 -2.75 4.24 -3.66
N TYR A 330 -3.72 4.97 -3.08
CA TYR A 330 -3.82 6.41 -3.17
C TYR A 330 -3.66 7.04 -1.79
N GLU A 331 -3.07 8.24 -1.75
CA GLU A 331 -3.04 9.09 -0.55
C GLU A 331 -3.88 10.36 -0.74
N SER A 332 -4.47 10.84 0.36
CA SER A 332 -5.19 12.11 0.41
C SER A 332 -4.95 12.82 1.75
N ALA A 333 -4.45 14.05 1.70
CA ALA A 333 -4.30 14.92 2.87
C ALA A 333 -5.60 15.65 3.24
N GLU A 334 -6.54 15.75 2.29
CA GLU A 334 -7.76 16.56 2.41
C GLU A 334 -9.02 15.69 2.35
N LYS A 335 -8.97 14.49 2.94
CA LYS A 335 -10.12 13.58 3.09
C LYS A 335 -10.90 13.37 1.78
N GLY A 336 -10.15 13.10 0.70
CA GLY A 336 -10.70 12.77 -0.60
C GLY A 336 -11.13 13.97 -1.46
N GLU A 337 -10.71 15.21 -1.18
CA GLU A 337 -10.85 16.31 -2.15
C GLU A 337 -10.04 16.01 -3.44
N SER A 338 -8.83 15.47 -3.26
CA SER A 338 -8.00 14.89 -4.32
C SER A 338 -7.28 13.64 -3.82
N TRP A 339 -6.95 12.74 -4.75
CA TRP A 339 -6.20 11.51 -4.49
C TRP A 339 -4.94 11.50 -5.35
N THR A 340 -3.82 11.14 -4.75
CA THR A 340 -2.54 10.95 -5.46
C THR A 340 -2.15 9.48 -5.40
N GLU A 341 -1.94 8.84 -6.55
CA GLU A 341 -1.45 7.46 -6.59
C GLU A 341 -0.01 7.40 -6.03
N THR A 342 0.22 6.49 -5.09
CA THR A 342 1.49 6.35 -4.34
C THR A 342 2.51 5.51 -5.12
N LEU A 343 2.83 5.97 -6.33
CA LEU A 343 3.71 5.30 -7.29
C LEU A 343 5.13 5.04 -6.75
N GLY A 344 5.59 5.86 -5.79
CA GLY A 344 6.91 5.71 -5.16
C GLY A 344 6.96 4.73 -3.99
N THR A 345 5.83 4.13 -3.58
CA THR A 345 5.79 3.24 -2.41
C THR A 345 4.94 2.00 -2.65
N LEU A 346 3.62 2.09 -2.51
CA LEU A 346 2.74 0.94 -2.36
C LEU A 346 1.86 0.65 -3.58
N SER A 347 1.66 1.64 -4.45
CA SER A 347 0.81 1.41 -5.61
C SER A 347 1.43 0.38 -6.54
N ARG A 348 0.60 -0.52 -7.07
CA ARG A 348 0.95 -1.55 -8.04
C ARG A 348 1.91 -2.64 -7.52
N VAL A 349 2.20 -2.64 -6.22
CA VAL A 349 2.98 -3.71 -5.58
C VAL A 349 2.25 -5.04 -5.65
N TRP A 350 0.98 -5.09 -5.23
CA TRP A 350 0.23 -6.35 -5.16
C TRP A 350 -0.59 -6.60 -6.41
N GLY A 351 -0.53 -7.83 -6.92
CA GLY A 351 -1.35 -8.28 -8.05
C GLY A 351 -2.78 -8.65 -7.65
N ASN A 352 -3.65 -8.76 -8.65
CA ASN A 352 -4.99 -9.33 -8.54
C ASN A 352 -5.07 -10.60 -9.38
N LYS A 353 -5.89 -11.58 -8.93
CA LYS A 353 -6.20 -12.79 -9.71
C LYS A 353 -6.70 -12.43 -11.10
N LYS A 354 -6.09 -12.97 -12.14
CA LYS A 354 -6.61 -12.90 -13.52
C LYS A 354 -7.40 -14.16 -13.84
N LYS A 355 -8.74 -14.06 -13.97
CA LYS A 355 -9.58 -15.17 -14.47
C LYS A 355 -10.13 -14.78 -15.85
N GLY A 356 -9.77 -15.52 -16.89
CA GLY A 356 -10.33 -15.32 -18.24
C GLY A 356 -9.99 -13.97 -18.91
N GLY A 357 -8.95 -13.28 -18.44
CA GLY A 357 -8.55 -11.96 -18.94
C GLY A 357 -8.98 -10.78 -18.05
N THR A 358 -9.88 -11.00 -17.09
CA THR A 358 -10.37 -9.95 -16.18
C THR A 358 -9.83 -10.17 -14.77
N ALA A 359 -9.39 -9.09 -14.13
CA ALA A 359 -8.97 -9.11 -12.73
C ALA A 359 -10.20 -9.31 -11.82
N LYS A 360 -10.18 -10.30 -10.92
CA LYS A 360 -11.22 -10.44 -9.89
C LYS A 360 -10.84 -9.63 -8.66
N ALA A 361 -11.67 -8.64 -8.33
CA ALA A 361 -11.53 -7.85 -7.12
C ALA A 361 -11.75 -8.71 -5.86
N VAL A 362 -10.82 -8.62 -4.91
CA VAL A 362 -10.90 -9.26 -3.58
C VAL A 362 -10.72 -8.18 -2.52
N GLY A 363 -11.64 -8.11 -1.56
CA GLY A 363 -11.54 -7.18 -0.44
C GLY A 363 -10.37 -7.52 0.49
N SER A 364 -9.60 -6.53 0.90
CA SER A 364 -8.42 -6.69 1.75
C SER A 364 -8.72 -6.30 3.19
N GLY A 365 -8.15 -7.04 4.15
CA GLY A 365 -7.99 -6.53 5.51
C GLY A 365 -6.84 -5.52 5.49
N PHE A 366 -7.12 -4.24 5.74
CA PHE A 366 -6.11 -3.18 5.73
C PHE A 366 -6.24 -2.32 6.98
N ILE A 367 -5.21 -2.32 7.82
CA ILE A 367 -5.19 -1.54 9.07
C ILE A 367 -3.84 -0.85 9.26
N THR A 368 -3.85 0.17 10.10
CA THR A 368 -2.63 0.72 10.71
C THR A 368 -2.52 0.32 12.17
N ALA A 369 -1.29 0.11 12.63
CA ALA A 369 -0.99 -0.29 13.99
C ALA A 369 0.31 0.35 14.48
N LYS A 370 0.40 0.55 15.79
CA LYS A 370 1.65 0.87 16.49
C LYS A 370 2.14 -0.40 17.17
N ILE A 371 3.29 -0.91 16.73
CA ILE A 371 3.85 -2.18 17.22
C ILE A 371 5.29 -1.94 17.71
N GLU A 372 5.71 -2.69 18.73
CA GLU A 372 6.99 -2.52 19.43
C GLU A 372 7.16 -1.10 20.03
N GLU A 373 8.30 -0.44 19.83
CA GLU A 373 8.63 0.89 20.34
C GLU A 373 7.81 2.02 19.66
N ASN A 374 6.52 1.80 19.43
CA ASN A 374 5.57 2.68 18.74
C ASN A 374 5.93 2.99 17.28
N ARG A 375 6.53 2.04 16.54
CA ARG A 375 6.70 2.19 15.09
C ARG A 375 5.32 2.07 14.43
N ASP A 376 4.94 3.09 13.67
CA ASP A 376 3.74 3.07 12.85
C ASP A 376 3.95 2.13 11.66
N VAL A 377 3.04 1.19 11.48
CA VAL A 377 3.05 0.21 10.38
C VAL A 377 1.66 0.05 9.79
N MET A 378 1.63 -0.41 8.55
CA MET A 378 0.47 -0.89 7.84
C MET A 378 0.54 -2.42 7.76
N LEU A 379 -0.59 -3.06 8.04
CA LEU A 379 -0.78 -4.50 7.91
C LEU A 379 -1.88 -4.76 6.88
N VAL A 380 -1.61 -5.65 5.95
CA VAL A 380 -2.49 -5.95 4.82
C VAL A 380 -2.67 -7.45 4.68
N THR A 381 -3.90 -7.94 4.54
CA THR A 381 -4.17 -9.35 4.17
C THR A 381 -4.66 -9.44 2.73
N LEU A 382 -3.94 -10.21 1.91
CA LEU A 382 -4.21 -10.38 0.49
C LEU A 382 -3.93 -11.81 0.04
N PRO A 383 -4.76 -12.35 -0.88
CA PRO A 383 -4.50 -13.67 -1.45
C PRO A 383 -3.26 -13.63 -2.36
N VAL A 384 -2.43 -14.67 -2.28
CA VAL A 384 -1.32 -14.99 -3.15
C VAL A 384 -1.70 -16.22 -3.95
N TYR A 385 -1.40 -16.20 -5.26
CA TYR A 385 -1.78 -17.27 -6.18
C TYR A 385 -0.54 -18.05 -6.62
N ALA A 386 -0.56 -19.36 -6.43
CA ALA A 386 0.54 -20.20 -6.89
C ALA A 386 0.54 -20.32 -8.43
N ASP A 387 1.73 -20.37 -9.03
CA ASP A 387 1.88 -20.49 -10.49
C ASP A 387 1.18 -21.74 -11.08
N ASN A 388 1.13 -22.82 -10.29
CA ASN A 388 0.59 -24.13 -10.68
C ASN A 388 -0.91 -24.28 -10.43
N ASP A 389 -1.49 -23.43 -9.59
CA ASP A 389 -2.93 -23.40 -9.29
C ASP A 389 -3.39 -21.94 -9.23
N LYS A 390 -3.58 -21.36 -10.42
CA LYS A 390 -4.03 -19.98 -10.58
C LYS A 390 -5.48 -19.76 -10.12
N GLU A 391 -6.14 -20.80 -9.62
CA GLU A 391 -7.54 -20.74 -9.23
C GLU A 391 -7.73 -20.45 -7.74
N LYS A 392 -6.77 -20.79 -6.89
CA LYS A 392 -6.92 -20.67 -5.44
C LYS A 392 -5.99 -19.64 -4.83
N GLY A 393 -6.55 -18.73 -4.06
CA GLY A 393 -5.79 -17.69 -3.36
C GLY A 393 -5.56 -18.05 -1.90
N GLU A 394 -4.31 -18.32 -1.55
CA GLU A 394 -3.87 -18.48 -0.16
C GLU A 394 -3.71 -17.09 0.48
N LEU A 395 -4.37 -16.82 1.59
CA LEU A 395 -4.34 -15.50 2.22
C LEU A 395 -3.01 -15.30 2.96
N HIS A 396 -2.25 -14.27 2.59
CA HIS A 396 -1.00 -13.89 3.24
C HIS A 396 -1.18 -12.60 4.06
N LEU A 397 -0.35 -12.45 5.10
CA LEU A 397 -0.17 -11.19 5.83
C LEU A 397 1.07 -10.45 5.31
N TRP A 398 0.89 -9.19 4.94
CA TRP A 398 1.95 -8.30 4.51
C TRP A 398 2.17 -7.19 5.54
N LEU A 399 3.42 -6.81 5.74
CA LEU A 399 3.86 -5.74 6.62
C LEU A 399 4.54 -4.64 5.80
N THR A 400 4.19 -3.38 6.06
CA THR A 400 4.93 -2.24 5.49
C THR A 400 4.95 -1.02 6.42
N ASP A 401 6.02 -0.26 6.37
CA ASP A 401 6.13 1.08 7.00
C ASP A 401 6.07 2.22 5.98
N ASN A 402 5.51 1.95 4.78
CA ASN A 402 5.51 2.83 3.60
C ASN A 402 6.90 3.01 2.96
N THR A 403 7.88 2.17 3.30
CA THR A 403 9.19 2.13 2.65
C THR A 403 9.59 0.68 2.41
N HIS A 404 9.70 -0.10 3.49
CA HIS A 404 9.96 -1.53 3.46
C HIS A 404 8.65 -2.30 3.33
N ILE A 405 8.71 -3.46 2.65
CA ILE A 405 7.58 -4.37 2.51
C ILE A 405 8.11 -5.79 2.77
N ALA A 406 7.42 -6.55 3.61
CA ALA A 406 7.74 -7.95 3.88
C ALA A 406 6.48 -8.81 3.83
N ASP A 407 6.59 -9.98 3.19
CA ASP A 407 5.62 -11.05 3.32
C ASP A 407 5.87 -11.78 4.64
N ILE A 408 4.91 -11.73 5.56
CA ILE A 408 4.99 -12.42 6.85
C ILE A 408 4.62 -13.91 6.69
N GLY A 409 3.93 -14.22 5.61
CA GLY A 409 3.53 -15.57 5.21
C GLY A 409 2.02 -15.82 5.34
N PRO A 410 1.63 -17.09 5.14
CA PRO A 410 0.23 -17.48 5.04
C PRO A 410 -0.52 -17.36 6.37
N VAL A 411 -1.82 -17.14 6.23
CA VAL A 411 -2.82 -16.91 7.29
C VAL A 411 -3.99 -17.88 7.17
N SER A 412 -4.42 -18.20 5.95
CA SER A 412 -5.45 -19.20 5.71
C SER A 412 -4.91 -20.62 5.79
N GLY A 413 -5.78 -21.62 5.89
CA GLY A 413 -5.36 -23.02 5.74
C GLY A 413 -4.98 -23.33 4.29
N ASP A 414 -4.07 -24.30 4.09
CA ASP A 414 -3.58 -24.74 2.78
C ASP A 414 -4.70 -25.07 1.80
N ASP A 415 -5.85 -25.55 2.31
CA ASP A 415 -7.02 -25.97 1.54
C ASP A 415 -8.04 -24.84 1.24
N ASP A 416 -7.84 -23.64 1.76
CA ASP A 416 -8.80 -22.54 1.68
C ASP A 416 -8.60 -21.65 0.44
N ASP A 417 -9.67 -21.35 -0.30
CA ASP A 417 -9.67 -20.32 -1.36
C ASP A 417 -10.35 -19.06 -0.83
N VAL A 418 -9.59 -17.97 -0.66
CA VAL A 418 -10.09 -16.77 0.01
C VAL A 418 -10.67 -15.74 -0.97
N ALA A 419 -11.85 -15.21 -0.62
CA ALA A 419 -12.60 -14.25 -1.45
C ALA A 419 -12.60 -12.81 -0.91
N ALA A 420 -12.47 -12.64 0.40
CA ALA A 420 -12.38 -11.36 1.09
C ALA A 420 -11.83 -11.56 2.51
N SER A 421 -11.24 -10.53 3.09
CA SER A 421 -10.72 -10.58 4.47
C SER A 421 -10.90 -9.26 5.23
N SER A 422 -10.85 -9.34 6.55
CA SER A 422 -10.78 -8.23 7.49
C SER A 422 -9.73 -8.52 8.55
N LEU A 423 -9.07 -7.47 9.04
CA LEU A 423 -7.98 -7.55 9.98
C LEU A 423 -8.24 -6.61 11.16
N LEU A 424 -7.89 -7.05 12.37
CA LEU A 424 -8.03 -6.24 13.58
C LEU A 424 -6.79 -6.40 14.45
N TYR A 425 -6.15 -5.28 14.77
CA TYR A 425 -5.11 -5.21 15.79
C TYR A 425 -5.66 -4.62 17.08
N LYS A 426 -5.49 -5.35 18.18
CA LYS A 426 -5.87 -4.93 19.51
C LYS A 426 -4.63 -4.61 20.33
N SER A 427 -4.41 -3.32 20.58
CA SER A 427 -3.43 -2.83 21.54
C SER A 427 -3.96 -2.90 22.98
N GLY A 428 -3.09 -3.23 23.95
CA GLY A 428 -3.42 -3.24 25.38
C GLY A 428 -2.60 -4.24 26.21
N GLY A 429 -3.19 -4.75 27.31
CA GLY A 429 -2.51 -5.65 28.25
C GLY A 429 -1.95 -6.94 27.63
N ASN A 430 -2.53 -7.40 26.53
CA ASN A 430 -1.96 -8.38 25.59
C ASN A 430 -2.28 -7.92 24.17
N ASN A 431 -1.26 -7.77 23.33
CA ASN A 431 -1.44 -7.39 21.93
C ASN A 431 -1.90 -8.61 21.12
N GLU A 432 -3.02 -8.47 20.40
CA GLU A 432 -3.62 -9.55 19.60
C GLU A 432 -3.85 -9.06 18.17
N LEU A 433 -3.53 -9.90 17.19
CA LEU A 433 -3.83 -9.69 15.78
C LEU A 433 -4.80 -10.78 15.32
N ILE A 434 -5.93 -10.39 14.77
CA ILE A 434 -7.01 -11.31 14.38
C ILE A 434 -7.36 -11.06 12.92
N ALA A 435 -7.41 -12.14 12.13
CA ALA A 435 -7.98 -12.12 10.79
C ALA A 435 -9.34 -12.81 10.76
N LEU A 436 -10.22 -12.31 9.91
CA LEU A 436 -11.50 -12.90 9.55
C LEU A 436 -11.55 -12.97 8.03
N TYR A 437 -11.82 -14.14 7.45
CA TYR A 437 -11.84 -14.28 6.00
C TYR A 437 -12.97 -15.19 5.50
N GLU A 438 -13.42 -14.87 4.30
CA GLU A 438 -14.37 -15.67 3.54
C GLU A 438 -13.62 -16.80 2.84
N LYS A 439 -14.02 -18.04 3.14
CA LYS A 439 -13.54 -19.25 2.49
C LYS A 439 -14.57 -19.69 1.46
N LYS A 440 -14.18 -19.85 0.19
CA LYS A 440 -15.07 -20.41 -0.83
C LYS A 440 -15.36 -21.89 -0.55
N GLY A 441 -16.60 -22.31 -0.84
CA GLY A 441 -16.99 -23.71 -0.73
C GLY A 441 -16.21 -24.60 -1.72
N GLY A 442 -15.99 -25.86 -1.34
CA GLY A 442 -15.40 -26.90 -2.19
C GLY A 442 -16.32 -28.12 -2.29
N GLY A 443 -16.32 -28.80 -3.44
CA GLY A 443 -17.06 -30.06 -3.63
C GLY A 443 -18.60 -29.90 -3.57
N ASP A 444 -19.28 -30.85 -2.91
CA ASP A 444 -20.76 -30.97 -2.83
C ASP A 444 -21.44 -29.90 -1.94
N THR A 445 -20.68 -29.06 -1.23
CA THR A 445 -21.18 -27.89 -0.48
C THR A 445 -20.59 -26.61 -1.06
N PRO A 446 -21.27 -25.97 -2.04
CA PRO A 446 -20.73 -24.81 -2.77
C PRO A 446 -20.75 -23.50 -1.97
N SER A 447 -21.31 -23.51 -0.75
CA SER A 447 -21.54 -22.32 0.07
C SER A 447 -20.27 -21.78 0.72
N PRO A 448 -19.94 -20.48 0.53
CA PRO A 448 -18.87 -19.81 1.26
C PRO A 448 -19.09 -19.82 2.78
N GLY A 449 -18.02 -20.10 3.52
CA GLY A 449 -17.96 -20.06 4.98
C GLY A 449 -17.10 -18.91 5.50
N MET A 450 -17.09 -18.70 6.82
CA MET A 450 -16.35 -17.63 7.47
C MET A 450 -15.40 -18.19 8.52
N VAL A 451 -14.13 -17.78 8.46
CA VAL A 451 -13.07 -18.32 9.34
C VAL A 451 -12.40 -17.19 10.10
N SER A 452 -12.23 -17.36 11.41
CA SER A 452 -11.48 -16.46 12.27
C SER A 452 -10.19 -17.11 12.77
N VAL A 453 -9.07 -16.39 12.68
CA VAL A 453 -7.74 -16.86 13.09
C VAL A 453 -7.05 -15.84 14.01
N LEU A 454 -6.47 -16.33 15.11
CA LEU A 454 -5.60 -15.54 15.98
C LEU A 454 -4.15 -15.64 15.48
N LEU A 455 -3.63 -14.55 14.93
CA LEU A 455 -2.33 -14.48 14.23
C LEU A 455 -1.15 -14.30 15.19
N THR A 456 -1.03 -15.18 16.19
CA THR A 456 0.01 -15.06 17.22
C THR A 456 1.42 -15.25 16.63
N GLU A 457 1.58 -16.20 15.72
CA GLU A 457 2.88 -16.51 15.10
C GLU A 457 3.28 -15.43 14.10
N GLN A 458 2.34 -15.00 13.26
CA GLN A 458 2.56 -13.91 12.31
C GLN A 458 2.85 -12.59 13.05
N LEU A 459 2.14 -12.30 14.16
CA LEU A 459 2.46 -11.13 14.97
C LEU A 459 3.86 -11.22 15.59
N GLN A 460 4.32 -12.40 15.98
CA GLN A 460 5.70 -12.59 16.46
C GLN A 460 6.73 -12.35 15.34
N ARG A 461 6.48 -12.88 14.13
CA ARG A 461 7.32 -12.62 12.96
C ARG A 461 7.34 -11.14 12.58
N VAL A 462 6.20 -10.44 12.65
CA VAL A 462 6.13 -8.98 12.44
C VAL A 462 7.12 -8.26 13.38
N LYS A 463 7.16 -8.62 14.66
CA LYS A 463 8.09 -8.02 15.62
C LYS A 463 9.55 -8.29 15.29
N GLU A 464 9.86 -9.50 14.83
CA GLU A 464 11.22 -9.90 14.41
C GLU A 464 11.67 -9.13 13.16
N VAL A 465 10.79 -8.96 12.18
CA VAL A 465 11.04 -8.13 10.99
C VAL A 465 11.28 -6.67 11.39
N LEU A 466 10.42 -6.09 12.22
CA LEU A 466 10.58 -4.69 12.68
C LEU A 466 11.88 -4.48 13.46
N LYS A 467 12.28 -5.46 14.28
CA LYS A 467 13.59 -5.44 14.96
C LYS A 467 14.73 -5.47 13.95
N THR A 468 14.64 -6.33 12.93
CA THR A 468 15.65 -6.44 11.86
C THR A 468 15.78 -5.12 11.10
N TRP A 469 14.66 -4.51 10.67
CA TRP A 469 14.67 -3.19 10.00
C TRP A 469 15.38 -2.14 10.86
N LYS A 470 15.09 -2.08 12.16
CA LYS A 470 15.76 -1.15 13.09
C LYS A 470 17.26 -1.42 13.22
N GLU A 471 17.68 -2.68 13.29
CA GLU A 471 19.10 -3.04 13.34
C GLU A 471 19.83 -2.64 12.05
N VAL A 472 19.18 -2.81 10.89
CA VAL A 472 19.72 -2.39 9.60
C VAL A 472 19.79 -0.86 9.50
N ASP A 473 18.72 -0.15 9.87
CA ASP A 473 18.68 1.32 9.95
C ASP A 473 19.84 1.85 10.80
N SER A 474 20.11 1.21 11.95
CA SER A 474 21.22 1.55 12.84
C SER A 474 22.59 1.28 12.21
N ARG A 475 22.76 0.17 11.47
CA ARG A 475 24.02 -0.13 10.76
C ARG A 475 24.27 0.87 9.65
N VAL A 476 23.26 1.20 8.85
CA VAL A 476 23.34 2.19 7.78
C VAL A 476 23.67 3.57 8.36
N SER A 477 23.06 3.92 9.49
CA SER A 477 23.36 5.17 10.21
C SER A 477 24.81 5.27 10.69
N GLN A 478 25.41 4.14 11.07
CA GLN A 478 26.81 4.05 11.50
C GLN A 478 27.82 4.10 10.35
N LEU A 479 27.38 4.01 9.08
CA LEU A 479 28.27 4.18 7.93
C LEU A 479 29.00 5.52 7.97
N ARG A 480 28.43 6.53 8.63
CA ARG A 480 29.09 7.82 8.84
C ARG A 480 30.38 7.65 9.66
N ASN A 481 31.53 7.74 8.99
CA ASN A 481 32.76 8.14 9.65
C ASN A 481 32.69 9.64 9.96
N PRO A 482 32.75 10.09 11.23
CA PRO A 482 33.11 11.46 11.50
C PRO A 482 34.59 11.61 11.17
N SER A 483 34.94 11.95 9.92
CA SER A 483 36.26 12.50 9.67
C SER A 483 36.34 13.85 10.40
N GLU A 484 37.42 14.07 11.16
CA GLU A 484 37.70 15.29 11.94
C GLU A 484 37.57 16.60 11.13
N SER A 485 37.55 16.55 9.80
CA SER A 485 37.37 17.70 8.94
C SER A 485 35.95 18.27 8.92
N ALA A 486 34.93 17.53 9.36
CA ALA A 486 33.56 18.05 9.50
C ALA A 486 33.36 18.98 10.72
N LEU A 487 34.40 19.12 11.56
CA LEU A 487 34.38 20.03 12.72
C LEU A 487 34.81 21.47 12.40
N GLN A 488 35.22 21.77 11.15
CA GLN A 488 35.74 23.10 10.79
C GLN A 488 34.81 23.98 9.96
N ASP A 489 33.62 23.52 9.55
CA ASP A 489 32.66 24.41 8.89
C ASP A 489 31.21 24.16 9.37
N PRO A 490 30.68 24.97 10.30
CA PRO A 490 29.33 24.84 10.82
C PRO A 490 28.35 25.56 9.89
N SER A 491 28.29 25.15 8.63
CA SER A 491 27.10 25.44 7.81
C SER A 491 26.08 24.35 8.10
N ALA A 492 25.03 24.72 8.84
CA ALA A 492 23.95 23.82 9.25
C ALA A 492 23.16 23.22 8.06
N ASP A 493 23.40 23.68 6.82
CA ASP A 493 22.72 23.19 5.62
C ASP A 493 23.44 22.02 4.91
N THR A 494 24.71 21.72 5.24
CA THR A 494 25.52 20.72 4.49
C THR A 494 25.72 19.40 5.23
N ALA A 495 25.41 19.34 6.54
CA ALA A 495 25.46 18.11 7.28
C ALA A 495 24.21 17.27 6.99
N CYS A 496 24.34 16.21 6.18
CA CYS A 496 23.30 15.18 6.11
C CYS A 496 23.03 14.67 7.54
N THR A 497 21.81 14.89 8.02
CA THR A 497 21.34 14.27 9.26
C THR A 497 21.18 12.77 9.01
N THR A 498 21.33 11.96 10.06
CA THR A 498 21.17 10.50 9.99
C THR A 498 19.85 10.10 9.33
N ASP A 499 18.79 10.85 9.64
CA ASP A 499 17.45 10.66 9.08
C ASP A 499 17.38 10.82 7.56
N LYS A 500 18.28 11.60 6.94
CA LYS A 500 18.30 11.76 5.47
C LYS A 500 18.88 10.55 4.75
N ILE A 501 19.78 9.80 5.39
CA ILE A 501 20.46 8.64 4.77
C ILE A 501 19.53 7.43 4.71
N THR A 502 18.72 7.19 5.73
CA THR A 502 17.76 6.07 5.73
C THR A 502 16.43 6.45 5.07
N ALA A 503 16.15 7.75 4.87
CA ALA A 503 14.93 8.20 4.21
C ALA A 503 14.82 7.63 2.79
N GLY A 504 13.80 6.79 2.59
CA GLY A 504 13.51 6.17 1.30
C GLY A 504 14.47 5.04 0.92
N LEU A 505 15.36 4.59 1.82
CA LEU A 505 16.16 3.39 1.62
C LEU A 505 15.24 2.16 1.78
N VAL A 506 15.13 1.34 0.73
CA VAL A 506 14.21 0.20 0.69
C VAL A 506 14.93 -1.14 0.75
N GLY A 507 16.08 -1.25 0.08
CA GLY A 507 16.84 -2.49 -0.02
C GLY A 507 18.33 -2.27 0.23
N PHE A 508 18.99 -3.26 0.82
CA PHE A 508 20.42 -3.20 1.12
C PHE A 508 21.08 -4.57 0.95
N LEU A 509 21.97 -4.71 -0.03
CA LEU A 509 22.80 -5.92 -0.21
C LEU A 509 24.20 -5.67 0.35
N SER A 510 24.61 -6.45 1.35
CA SER A 510 25.91 -6.31 2.02
C SER A 510 26.56 -7.68 2.26
N GLY A 511 27.02 -8.00 3.46
CA GLY A 511 27.74 -9.24 3.75
C GLY A 511 26.87 -10.52 3.77
N SER A 512 25.55 -10.45 3.59
CA SER A 512 24.67 -11.63 3.68
C SER A 512 24.57 -12.42 2.36
N PHE A 513 25.68 -13.01 1.91
CA PHE A 513 25.72 -13.89 0.73
C PHE A 513 25.91 -15.37 1.12
N SER A 514 25.09 -16.25 0.53
CA SER A 514 25.17 -17.71 0.70
C SER A 514 24.69 -18.41 -0.58
N GLU A 515 25.42 -19.44 -1.01
CA GLU A 515 25.13 -20.19 -2.25
C GLU A 515 25.09 -19.25 -3.47
N ASP A 516 23.92 -19.06 -4.08
CA ASP A 516 23.66 -18.10 -5.15
C ASP A 516 22.78 -16.93 -4.70
N THR A 517 22.42 -16.86 -3.42
CA THR A 517 21.50 -15.86 -2.88
C THR A 517 22.26 -14.77 -2.14
N TRP A 518 22.16 -13.54 -2.64
CA TRP A 518 22.62 -12.34 -1.97
C TRP A 518 21.44 -11.68 -1.28
N LYS A 519 21.35 -11.90 0.04
CA LYS A 519 20.18 -11.56 0.84
C LYS A 519 20.08 -10.07 1.07
N ASP A 520 18.86 -9.55 0.96
CA ASP A 520 18.52 -8.20 1.37
C ASP A 520 18.46 -8.11 2.89
N GLU A 521 19.26 -7.20 3.44
CA GLU A 521 19.39 -6.98 4.87
C GLU A 521 18.06 -6.48 5.48
N TYR A 522 17.20 -5.82 4.71
CA TYR A 522 15.84 -5.43 5.12
C TYR A 522 14.80 -6.55 4.96
N LEU A 523 15.18 -7.75 4.54
CA LEU A 523 14.27 -8.88 4.31
C LEU A 523 13.20 -8.58 3.23
N GLY A 524 13.50 -7.65 2.31
CA GLY A 524 12.63 -7.34 1.18
C GLY A 524 12.80 -8.38 0.08
N VAL A 525 13.62 -8.06 -0.91
CA VAL A 525 13.79 -8.91 -2.10
C VAL A 525 15.26 -9.29 -2.22
N ASP A 526 15.57 -10.58 -2.25
CA ASP A 526 16.95 -11.05 -2.41
C ASP A 526 17.41 -10.95 -3.88
N ALA A 527 18.72 -10.82 -4.09
CA ALA A 527 19.32 -10.91 -5.41
C ALA A 527 19.85 -12.32 -5.67
N THR A 528 19.74 -12.79 -6.91
CA THR A 528 20.23 -14.11 -7.33
C THR A 528 21.48 -13.96 -8.20
N VAL A 529 22.56 -14.62 -7.81
CA VAL A 529 23.82 -14.66 -8.55
C VAL A 529 23.73 -15.67 -9.68
N LYS A 530 23.99 -15.20 -10.90
CA LYS A 530 23.94 -15.96 -12.13
C LYS A 530 25.31 -16.03 -12.79
N GLY A 531 25.60 -17.17 -13.42
CA GLY A 531 26.81 -17.36 -14.22
C GLY A 531 26.64 -16.76 -15.61
N ASN A 532 27.72 -16.25 -16.19
CA ASN A 532 27.66 -15.70 -17.55
C ASN A 532 27.41 -16.77 -18.63
N ASP A 533 27.69 -18.05 -18.37
CA ASP A 533 27.63 -19.13 -19.37
C ASP A 533 26.30 -19.89 -19.36
N GLY A 534 25.30 -19.41 -18.59
CA GLY A 534 23.97 -20.03 -18.52
C GLY A 534 23.90 -21.39 -17.82
N GLY A 535 24.95 -21.82 -17.10
CA GLY A 535 24.98 -23.07 -16.34
C GLY A 535 24.93 -22.89 -14.81
N ASP A 536 24.52 -23.95 -14.10
CA ASP A 536 24.21 -24.02 -12.65
C ASP A 536 25.40 -23.81 -11.68
N LYS A 537 26.55 -23.31 -12.15
CA LYS A 537 27.77 -23.12 -11.32
C LYS A 537 28.04 -21.64 -11.00
N ALA A 538 26.98 -20.82 -10.93
CA ALA A 538 27.07 -19.39 -10.65
C ALA A 538 27.73 -19.08 -9.30
N ALA A 539 27.32 -19.80 -8.25
CA ALA A 539 27.86 -19.67 -6.89
C ALA A 539 29.38 -19.86 -6.81
N ALA A 540 29.93 -20.84 -7.55
CA ALA A 540 31.38 -21.10 -7.58
C ALA A 540 32.19 -19.97 -8.25
N LYS A 541 31.52 -19.06 -8.94
CA LYS A 541 32.09 -17.88 -9.60
C LYS A 541 31.83 -16.59 -8.80
N ALA A 542 31.35 -16.69 -7.57
CA ALA A 542 31.14 -15.56 -6.68
C ALA A 542 31.75 -15.86 -5.30
N THR A 543 32.52 -14.92 -4.76
CA THR A 543 33.16 -15.06 -3.46
C THR A 543 32.58 -14.02 -2.51
N LYS A 544 32.09 -14.48 -1.36
CA LYS A 544 31.63 -13.61 -0.27
C LYS A 544 32.75 -12.70 0.23
N THR A 545 32.45 -11.43 0.46
CA THR A 545 33.30 -10.51 1.24
C THR A 545 32.59 -10.10 2.54
N SER A 546 33.24 -9.27 3.36
CA SER A 546 32.65 -8.74 4.60
C SER A 546 31.34 -7.97 4.38
N ASP A 547 31.24 -7.32 3.23
CA ASP A 547 30.27 -6.26 2.93
C ASP A 547 29.75 -6.34 1.49
N GLY A 548 29.94 -7.49 0.83
CA GLY A 548 29.43 -7.74 -0.51
C GLY A 548 29.95 -9.02 -1.16
N VAL A 549 30.15 -8.96 -2.48
CA VAL A 549 30.48 -10.12 -3.32
C VAL A 549 31.53 -9.75 -4.38
N THR A 550 32.52 -10.62 -4.55
CA THR A 550 33.46 -10.60 -5.67
C THR A 550 33.00 -11.56 -6.76
N PHE A 551 32.75 -11.04 -7.96
CA PHE A 551 32.30 -11.80 -9.13
C PHE A 551 33.47 -12.17 -10.05
N HIS A 552 33.54 -13.45 -10.43
CA HIS A 552 34.53 -14.03 -11.34
C HIS A 552 33.82 -14.60 -12.59
N GLY A 553 33.35 -13.72 -13.48
CA GLY A 553 32.51 -14.16 -14.61
C GLY A 553 31.10 -14.58 -14.18
N ALA A 554 30.59 -13.97 -13.11
CA ALA A 554 29.21 -14.02 -12.63
C ALA A 554 28.66 -12.60 -12.46
N TRP A 555 27.37 -12.49 -12.13
CA TRP A 555 26.68 -11.23 -11.86
C TRP A 555 25.46 -11.51 -10.96
N ALA A 556 24.93 -10.50 -10.29
CA ALA A 556 23.71 -10.61 -9.51
C ALA A 556 22.52 -9.95 -10.23
N GLU A 557 21.41 -10.67 -10.28
CA GLU A 557 20.10 -10.18 -10.70
C GLU A 557 19.31 -9.78 -9.46
N TRP A 558 18.92 -8.51 -9.36
CA TRP A 558 18.05 -8.03 -8.29
C TRP A 558 16.69 -7.68 -8.87
N PRO A 559 15.65 -8.52 -8.68
CA PRO A 559 14.45 -8.48 -9.49
C PRO A 559 13.54 -7.30 -9.14
N VAL A 560 12.86 -6.75 -10.15
CA VAL A 560 11.82 -5.71 -10.05
C VAL A 560 10.52 -6.27 -10.65
N GLY A 561 10.37 -6.20 -11.98
CA GLY A 561 9.28 -6.84 -12.71
C GLY A 561 9.37 -8.36 -12.68
N ALA A 562 10.59 -8.90 -12.62
CA ALA A 562 10.87 -10.33 -12.54
C ALA A 562 10.40 -11.00 -11.24
N GLN A 563 9.93 -10.23 -10.25
CA GLN A 563 9.26 -10.76 -9.05
C GLN A 563 7.88 -11.39 -9.37
N GLY A 564 7.32 -11.08 -10.55
CA GLY A 564 6.07 -11.67 -11.02
C GLY A 564 4.83 -10.89 -10.58
N GLU A 565 3.91 -11.56 -9.89
CA GLU A 565 2.61 -10.99 -9.51
C GLU A 565 2.78 -9.85 -8.49
N ASN A 566 3.45 -10.14 -7.37
CA ASN A 566 3.75 -9.16 -6.33
C ASN A 566 5.14 -8.56 -6.58
N GLN A 567 5.21 -7.25 -6.83
CA GLN A 567 6.42 -6.52 -7.20
C GLN A 567 6.72 -5.45 -6.14
N LEU A 568 7.46 -5.82 -5.10
CA LEU A 568 7.80 -4.92 -3.99
C LEU A 568 8.59 -3.70 -4.45
N TYR A 569 9.37 -3.84 -5.52
CA TYR A 569 10.20 -2.77 -6.08
C TYR A 569 9.56 -2.06 -7.28
N HIS A 570 8.24 -2.17 -7.46
CA HIS A 570 7.54 -1.55 -8.59
C HIS A 570 7.74 -0.02 -8.65
N PHE A 571 8.05 0.63 -7.52
CA PHE A 571 8.41 2.05 -7.45
C PHE A 571 9.56 2.43 -8.40
N ALA A 572 10.46 1.48 -8.72
CA ALA A 572 11.62 1.73 -9.56
C ALA A 572 11.24 2.13 -10.99
N ASN A 573 10.02 1.82 -11.44
CA ASN A 573 9.51 2.29 -12.74
C ASN A 573 9.32 3.82 -12.79
N TYR A 574 9.28 4.47 -11.63
CA TYR A 574 9.00 5.90 -11.49
C TYR A 574 10.22 6.66 -10.96
N ASN A 575 10.77 6.23 -9.83
CA ASN A 575 11.87 6.91 -9.17
C ASN A 575 12.73 5.90 -8.41
N PHE A 576 14.04 5.93 -8.60
CA PHE A 576 14.96 5.19 -7.73
C PHE A 576 16.36 5.80 -7.71
N THR A 577 17.13 5.43 -6.68
CA THR A 577 18.59 5.58 -6.68
C THR A 577 19.22 4.26 -6.28
N LEU A 578 20.07 3.69 -7.14
CA LEU A 578 20.85 2.48 -6.87
C LEU A 578 22.31 2.89 -6.66
N VAL A 579 22.88 2.55 -5.51
CA VAL A 579 24.23 2.95 -5.11
C VAL A 579 25.05 1.71 -4.79
N ALA A 580 26.33 1.70 -5.13
CA ALA A 580 27.26 0.64 -4.70
C ALA A 580 28.70 1.16 -4.62
N THR A 581 29.55 0.46 -3.87
CA THR A 581 31.01 0.60 -3.96
C THR A 581 31.59 -0.54 -4.78
N VAL A 582 32.37 -0.21 -5.81
CA VAL A 582 32.91 -1.18 -6.78
C VAL A 582 34.43 -1.10 -6.84
N SER A 583 35.09 -2.25 -7.00
CA SER A 583 36.52 -2.33 -7.25
C SER A 583 36.80 -3.35 -8.35
N ILE A 584 37.55 -2.94 -9.37
CA ILE A 584 37.88 -3.76 -10.54
C ILE A 584 39.34 -4.23 -10.40
N ASP A 585 39.55 -5.53 -10.32
CA ASP A 585 40.86 -6.10 -9.94
C ASP A 585 41.97 -5.91 -10.98
N LYS A 586 41.62 -5.88 -12.28
CA LYS A 586 42.55 -5.84 -13.42
C LYS A 586 41.91 -5.14 -14.61
N VAL A 587 42.77 -4.69 -15.52
CA VAL A 587 42.33 -4.12 -16.80
C VAL A 587 41.78 -5.25 -17.69
N PRO A 588 40.55 -5.13 -18.23
CA PRO A 588 40.00 -6.13 -19.12
C PRO A 588 40.72 -6.17 -20.46
N GLU A 589 40.69 -7.34 -21.10
CA GLU A 589 41.28 -7.55 -22.42
C GLU A 589 40.26 -7.20 -23.52
N GLY A 590 40.69 -6.52 -24.59
CA GLY A 590 39.83 -6.17 -25.73
C GLY A 590 39.16 -4.79 -25.64
N ASP A 591 38.38 -4.46 -26.69
CA ASP A 591 37.85 -3.10 -26.92
C ASP A 591 36.35 -2.94 -26.56
N THR A 592 35.70 -4.03 -26.13
CA THR A 592 34.28 -4.02 -25.79
C THR A 592 34.09 -3.61 -24.32
N PRO A 593 33.35 -2.53 -24.03
CA PRO A 593 33.04 -2.16 -22.65
C PRO A 593 32.30 -3.29 -21.90
N ILE A 594 32.71 -3.53 -20.66
CA ILE A 594 32.12 -4.54 -19.77
C ILE A 594 31.04 -3.87 -18.90
N PRO A 595 29.78 -4.30 -19.00
CA PRO A 595 28.71 -3.86 -18.11
C PRO A 595 29.03 -4.15 -16.65
N LEU A 596 28.73 -3.19 -15.78
CA LEU A 596 29.01 -3.26 -14.35
C LEU A 596 27.73 -3.22 -13.52
N MET A 597 26.90 -2.20 -13.72
CA MET A 597 25.68 -2.02 -12.96
C MET A 597 24.63 -1.31 -13.82
N GLY A 598 23.35 -1.63 -13.66
CA GLY A 598 22.29 -0.96 -14.42
C GLY A 598 20.94 -1.65 -14.33
N VAL A 599 20.07 -1.27 -15.27
CA VAL A 599 18.66 -1.63 -15.30
C VAL A 599 18.32 -2.27 -16.64
N LYS A 600 17.56 -3.36 -16.60
CA LYS A 600 17.00 -4.02 -17.80
C LYS A 600 15.48 -3.88 -17.84
N MET A 601 14.95 -3.94 -19.05
CA MET A 601 13.51 -3.96 -19.32
C MET A 601 12.97 -5.39 -19.45
N ASN A 602 11.64 -5.55 -19.37
CA ASN A 602 10.95 -6.84 -19.50
C ASN A 602 11.14 -7.56 -20.84
N ASP A 603 11.58 -6.90 -21.91
CA ASP A 603 11.93 -7.56 -23.18
C ASP A 603 13.24 -8.37 -23.10
N GLY A 604 13.90 -8.37 -21.94
CA GLY A 604 15.09 -9.15 -21.61
C GLY A 604 16.36 -8.72 -22.36
N MET A 605 16.23 -7.84 -23.34
CA MET A 605 17.31 -7.43 -24.23
C MET A 605 17.66 -5.96 -24.02
N ALA A 606 16.71 -5.05 -23.86
CA ALA A 606 17.02 -3.62 -23.78
C ALA A 606 17.56 -3.23 -22.39
N VAL A 607 18.76 -2.63 -22.38
CA VAL A 607 19.30 -1.97 -21.20
C VAL A 607 18.74 -0.56 -21.19
N LEU A 608 18.00 -0.21 -20.14
CA LEU A 608 17.42 1.13 -19.99
C LEU A 608 18.51 2.15 -19.68
N LEU A 609 19.28 1.88 -18.61
CA LEU A 609 20.32 2.75 -18.11
C LEU A 609 21.40 1.89 -17.46
N GLY A 610 22.67 2.17 -17.74
CA GLY A 610 23.76 1.34 -17.22
C GLY A 610 25.11 2.01 -17.21
N LEU A 611 25.98 1.52 -16.34
CA LEU A 611 27.40 1.86 -16.26
C LEU A 611 28.23 0.67 -16.73
N SER A 612 29.26 0.94 -17.54
CA SER A 612 30.23 -0.04 -18.02
C SER A 612 31.63 0.56 -18.06
N TYR A 613 32.65 -0.30 -18.15
CA TYR A 613 34.06 0.11 -18.14
C TYR A 613 34.86 -0.58 -19.25
N ASP A 614 35.92 0.06 -19.75
CA ASP A 614 36.77 -0.49 -20.81
C ASP A 614 38.24 -0.71 -20.39
N SER A 615 38.99 -1.34 -21.29
CA SER A 615 40.44 -1.57 -21.18
C SER A 615 41.26 -0.26 -21.20
N GLY A 616 40.68 0.82 -21.74
CA GLY A 616 41.26 2.17 -21.74
C GLY A 616 41.10 2.92 -20.42
N LYS A 617 40.65 2.24 -19.35
CA LYS A 617 40.36 2.81 -18.03
C LYS A 617 39.27 3.88 -18.03
N LYS A 618 38.27 3.77 -18.91
CA LYS A 618 37.19 4.75 -19.04
C LYS A 618 35.85 4.17 -18.64
N TRP A 619 35.04 5.02 -18.01
CA TRP A 619 33.62 4.78 -17.77
C TRP A 619 32.80 5.09 -19.02
N HIS A 620 31.76 4.30 -19.24
CA HIS A 620 30.78 4.44 -20.32
C HIS A 620 29.37 4.33 -19.75
N VAL A 621 28.52 5.29 -20.10
CA VAL A 621 27.10 5.28 -19.75
C VAL A 621 26.31 4.73 -20.94
N LEU A 622 25.48 3.73 -20.67
CA LEU A 622 24.49 3.20 -21.60
C LEU A 622 23.17 3.91 -21.35
N CYS A 623 22.57 4.43 -22.42
CA CYS A 623 21.34 5.22 -22.38
C CYS A 623 20.35 4.70 -23.43
N GLY A 624 19.46 3.79 -23.02
CA GLY A 624 18.55 3.04 -23.89
C GLY A 624 19.25 2.24 -24.99
N ASP A 625 18.50 1.91 -26.05
CA ASP A 625 19.00 1.21 -27.25
C ASP A 625 19.88 2.09 -28.15
N ARG A 626 20.05 3.38 -27.83
CA ARG A 626 20.99 4.23 -28.56
C ARG A 626 22.41 3.76 -28.26
N LYS A 627 23.19 3.55 -29.32
CA LYS A 627 24.64 3.34 -29.23
C LYS A 627 25.23 4.38 -28.29
N THR A 628 25.77 3.91 -27.15
CA THR A 628 26.65 4.59 -26.19
C THR A 628 26.80 6.08 -26.48
N THR A 629 26.17 6.92 -25.66
CA THR A 629 26.43 8.36 -25.67
C THR A 629 27.90 8.56 -25.32
N THR A 630 28.67 8.91 -26.35
CA THR A 630 29.91 9.70 -26.38
C THR A 630 30.76 9.77 -25.11
N LYS A 631 32.00 9.28 -25.28
CA LYS A 631 33.17 9.32 -24.38
C LYS A 631 33.34 10.61 -23.55
N PHE A 632 33.97 10.43 -22.37
CA PHE A 632 34.55 11.39 -21.38
C PHE A 632 33.65 11.66 -20.14
N SER A 633 34.14 11.61 -18.88
CA SER A 633 35.30 12.37 -18.37
C SER A 633 36.02 11.83 -17.10
N SER A 634 35.69 10.64 -16.58
CA SER A 634 36.40 10.05 -15.42
C SER A 634 37.09 8.74 -15.78
N THR A 635 38.31 8.56 -15.27
CA THR A 635 39.05 7.30 -15.36
C THR A 635 38.74 6.44 -14.15
N TRP A 636 38.74 5.14 -14.35
CA TRP A 636 38.68 4.17 -13.25
C TRP A 636 40.08 3.67 -12.90
N GLU A 637 40.27 3.23 -11.66
CA GLU A 637 41.55 2.76 -11.15
C GLU A 637 41.47 1.30 -10.69
N THR A 638 42.50 0.53 -11.06
CA THR A 638 42.58 -0.90 -10.75
C THR A 638 42.76 -1.10 -9.24
N GLY A 639 41.96 -1.99 -8.65
CA GLY A 639 41.96 -2.33 -7.23
C GLY A 639 41.50 -1.20 -6.30
N THR A 640 41.03 -0.08 -6.86
CA THR A 640 40.61 1.08 -6.06
C THR A 640 39.09 1.07 -5.93
N PRO A 641 38.55 1.12 -4.69
CA PRO A 641 37.12 1.27 -4.49
C PRO A 641 36.61 2.61 -5.02
N GLN A 642 35.58 2.57 -5.85
CA GLN A 642 34.91 3.74 -6.39
C GLN A 642 33.42 3.68 -6.07
N HIS A 643 32.84 4.83 -5.74
CA HIS A 643 31.43 4.93 -5.41
C HIS A 643 30.63 5.17 -6.69
N VAL A 644 29.69 4.29 -7.02
CA VAL A 644 28.88 4.41 -8.23
C VAL A 644 27.40 4.54 -7.87
N ALA A 645 26.67 5.34 -8.64
CA ALA A 645 25.23 5.45 -8.49
C ALA A 645 24.51 5.59 -9.83
N ILE A 646 23.30 5.06 -9.89
CA ILE A 646 22.37 5.17 -11.00
C ILE A 646 21.06 5.73 -10.45
N VAL A 647 20.58 6.81 -11.04
CA VAL A 647 19.35 7.50 -10.61
C VAL A 647 18.37 7.52 -11.78
N LEU A 648 17.12 7.15 -11.49
CA LEU A 648 15.99 7.42 -12.36
C LEU A 648 15.07 8.41 -11.66
N GLN A 649 14.71 9.46 -12.38
CA GLN A 649 13.80 10.50 -11.93
C GLN A 649 12.64 10.63 -12.92
N ASN A 650 11.43 10.81 -12.41
CA ASN A 650 10.21 11.03 -13.19
C ASN A 650 9.93 9.94 -14.26
N GLY A 651 10.45 8.74 -14.06
CA GLY A 651 10.31 7.59 -14.96
C GLY A 651 11.10 7.68 -16.26
N ASN A 652 11.67 8.84 -16.61
CA ASN A 652 12.28 9.05 -17.92
C ASN A 652 13.60 9.84 -17.92
N GLN A 653 14.08 10.29 -16.76
CA GLN A 653 15.35 11.02 -16.63
C GLN A 653 16.38 10.16 -15.91
N GLY A 654 17.37 9.67 -16.65
CA GLY A 654 18.46 8.83 -16.14
C GLY A 654 19.75 9.59 -15.87
N PHE A 655 20.39 9.31 -14.74
CA PHE A 655 21.68 9.88 -14.35
C PHE A 655 22.62 8.79 -13.82
N VAL A 656 23.93 8.97 -14.02
CA VAL A 656 24.98 8.09 -13.50
C VAL A 656 26.06 8.92 -12.83
N TYR A 657 26.50 8.48 -11.65
CA TYR A 657 27.53 9.14 -10.85
C TYR A 657 28.67 8.17 -10.55
N VAL A 658 29.90 8.70 -10.54
CA VAL A 658 31.12 8.04 -10.06
C VAL A 658 31.83 9.00 -9.11
N ASP A 659 32.13 8.55 -7.90
CA ASP A 659 32.77 9.31 -6.83
C ASP A 659 32.08 10.67 -6.57
N GLY A 660 30.75 10.64 -6.52
CA GLY A 660 29.89 11.82 -6.32
C GLY A 660 29.81 12.77 -7.52
N ARG A 661 30.45 12.43 -8.66
CA ARG A 661 30.46 13.26 -9.87
C ARG A 661 29.66 12.60 -10.97
N ARG A 662 28.81 13.39 -11.63
CA ARG A 662 28.03 12.92 -12.77
C ARG A 662 28.94 12.50 -13.93
N VAL A 663 28.63 11.35 -14.52
CA VAL A 663 29.30 10.82 -15.71
C VAL A 663 28.51 11.25 -16.96
N GLY A 664 29.17 11.99 -17.85
CA GLY A 664 28.54 12.61 -19.02
C GLY A 664 27.92 13.98 -18.71
N ASN A 665 27.61 14.74 -19.77
CA ASN A 665 27.18 16.13 -19.66
C ASN A 665 25.65 16.31 -19.70
N GLU A 666 24.90 15.32 -20.17
CA GLU A 666 23.45 15.41 -20.43
C GLU A 666 22.67 14.33 -19.68
N GLU A 667 21.37 14.55 -19.48
CA GLU A 667 20.49 13.53 -18.88
C GLU A 667 20.17 12.47 -19.91
N CYS A 668 20.10 11.23 -19.47
CA CYS A 668 19.65 10.17 -20.33
C CYS A 668 18.12 10.27 -20.43
N ALA A 669 17.62 10.82 -21.53
CA ALA A 669 16.20 10.84 -21.83
C ALA A 669 15.77 9.44 -22.28
N LEU A 670 14.98 8.78 -21.44
CA LEU A 670 14.51 7.41 -21.64
C LEU A 670 13.10 7.44 -22.24
N GLU A 671 12.89 6.66 -23.30
CA GLU A 671 11.54 6.38 -23.79
C GLU A 671 10.88 5.41 -22.81
N ASN A 672 10.04 5.94 -21.93
CA ASN A 672 9.21 5.14 -21.04
C ASN A 672 7.79 5.10 -21.62
N THR A 673 7.43 3.98 -22.24
CA THR A 673 6.05 3.71 -22.66
C THR A 673 5.41 2.75 -21.65
N GLU A 674 4.09 2.83 -21.47
CA GLU A 674 3.36 2.02 -20.47
C GLU A 674 3.57 0.48 -20.61
N SER A 675 4.09 0.00 -21.73
CA SER A 675 4.40 -1.40 -21.99
C SER A 675 5.84 -1.82 -21.65
N GLN A 676 6.68 -0.88 -21.23
CA GLN A 676 8.10 -1.09 -20.93
C GLN A 676 8.35 -0.88 -19.44
N GLU A 677 8.11 -1.91 -18.63
CA GLU A 677 8.47 -1.93 -17.22
C GLU A 677 9.90 -2.50 -17.01
N ILE A 678 10.53 -2.06 -15.93
CA ILE A 678 11.83 -2.55 -15.47
C ILE A 678 11.70 -4.00 -15.00
N SER A 679 12.54 -4.89 -15.52
CA SER A 679 12.57 -6.30 -15.14
C SER A 679 13.44 -6.55 -13.91
N GLN A 680 14.65 -6.01 -13.92
CA GLN A 680 15.64 -6.21 -12.86
C GLN A 680 16.75 -5.15 -12.89
N PHE A 681 17.42 -5.01 -11.75
CA PHE A 681 18.77 -4.48 -11.70
C PHE A 681 19.79 -5.58 -11.98
N TYR A 682 20.88 -5.23 -12.64
CA TYR A 682 22.03 -6.10 -12.82
C TYR A 682 23.24 -5.50 -12.11
N ILE A 683 24.01 -6.33 -11.41
CA ILE A 683 25.14 -5.93 -10.55
C ILE A 683 26.34 -6.85 -10.84
N GLY A 684 27.52 -6.28 -11.04
CA GLY A 684 28.74 -7.01 -11.41
C GLY A 684 28.82 -7.41 -12.90
N GLY A 685 27.70 -7.43 -13.61
CA GLY A 685 27.59 -7.81 -15.03
C GLY A 685 26.16 -7.86 -15.52
N ASP A 686 25.94 -8.02 -16.82
CA ASP A 686 24.61 -7.98 -17.47
C ASP A 686 24.17 -9.33 -18.05
N GLY A 687 24.85 -10.45 -17.75
CA GLY A 687 24.48 -11.79 -18.22
C GLY A 687 24.50 -12.01 -19.74
N ARG A 688 24.96 -11.05 -20.57
CA ARG A 688 25.13 -11.27 -22.01
C ARG A 688 26.41 -12.06 -22.27
N SER A 689 26.25 -13.26 -22.85
CA SER A 689 27.27 -14.33 -22.84
C SER A 689 28.21 -14.35 -24.06
N ALA A 690 27.79 -13.90 -25.25
CA ALA A 690 28.50 -14.28 -26.49
C ALA A 690 29.63 -13.36 -26.98
N VAL A 691 29.62 -12.05 -26.67
CA VAL A 691 30.56 -11.08 -27.28
C VAL A 691 31.71 -10.70 -26.34
N SER A 692 31.53 -10.91 -25.04
CA SER A 692 32.47 -10.48 -23.98
C SER A 692 33.10 -11.64 -23.20
N ALA A 693 32.88 -12.89 -23.60
CA ALA A 693 33.47 -14.06 -22.94
C ALA A 693 35.00 -13.99 -22.94
N GLY A 694 35.61 -13.65 -24.08
CA GLY A 694 37.06 -13.48 -24.20
C GLY A 694 37.64 -12.23 -23.51
N SER A 695 36.82 -11.21 -23.22
CA SER A 695 37.27 -9.98 -22.52
C SER A 695 37.09 -10.04 -21.00
N ARG A 696 36.29 -10.99 -20.51
CA ARG A 696 35.97 -11.20 -19.09
C ARG A 696 36.81 -12.30 -18.42
N GLU A 697 37.53 -13.13 -19.19
CA GLU A 697 38.42 -14.14 -18.63
C GLU A 697 39.53 -13.48 -17.79
N GLY A 698 39.51 -13.68 -16.47
CA GLY A 698 40.55 -13.23 -15.56
C GLY A 698 40.36 -11.86 -14.90
N VAL A 699 39.26 -11.16 -15.18
CA VAL A 699 38.84 -9.92 -14.49
C VAL A 699 37.75 -10.23 -13.48
N SER A 700 37.94 -9.78 -12.25
CA SER A 700 36.97 -9.85 -11.17
C SER A 700 36.56 -8.48 -10.67
N VAL A 701 35.28 -8.37 -10.30
CA VAL A 701 34.69 -7.14 -9.78
C VAL A 701 34.19 -7.43 -8.39
N THR A 702 34.65 -6.64 -7.42
CA THR A 702 34.10 -6.65 -6.06
C THR A 702 33.05 -5.56 -5.96
N VAL A 703 31.84 -5.91 -5.58
CA VAL A 703 30.74 -4.97 -5.32
C VAL A 703 30.35 -5.09 -3.86
N THR A 704 30.28 -3.96 -3.17
CA THR A 704 29.99 -3.87 -1.73
C THR A 704 28.95 -2.79 -1.48
N ASN A 705 28.16 -3.01 -0.42
CA ASN A 705 27.17 -2.07 0.10
C ASN A 705 26.23 -1.50 -0.97
N VAL A 706 25.44 -2.38 -1.60
CA VAL A 706 24.45 -1.98 -2.61
C VAL A 706 23.20 -1.44 -1.93
N LEU A 707 22.89 -0.17 -2.11
CA LEU A 707 21.74 0.51 -1.50
C LEU A 707 20.70 0.87 -2.57
N LEU A 708 19.43 0.56 -2.33
CA LEU A 708 18.33 0.88 -3.22
C LEU A 708 17.35 1.84 -2.54
N TYR A 709 17.18 3.03 -3.12
CA TYR A 709 16.24 4.04 -2.65
C TYR A 709 15.02 4.14 -3.58
N ASN A 710 13.85 4.42 -3.02
CA ASN A 710 12.60 4.68 -3.76
C ASN A 710 12.41 6.14 -4.20
N ARG A 711 13.49 6.91 -4.19
CA ARG A 711 13.51 8.33 -4.57
C ARG A 711 14.82 8.68 -5.25
N PRO A 712 14.83 9.73 -6.09
CA PRO A 712 16.09 10.34 -6.51
C PRO A 712 16.78 10.95 -5.29
N LEU A 713 18.07 10.68 -5.14
CA LEU A 713 18.95 11.42 -4.23
C LEU A 713 19.48 12.67 -4.93
N ASP A 714 19.55 13.78 -4.21
CA ASP A 714 20.14 15.01 -4.75
C ASP A 714 21.68 14.98 -4.74
N ASP A 715 22.32 15.95 -5.40
CA ASP A 715 23.78 16.04 -5.49
C ASP A 715 24.46 16.15 -4.11
N ASN A 716 23.82 16.76 -3.12
CA ASN A 716 24.36 16.90 -1.77
C ASN A 716 24.30 15.57 -1.01
N GLU A 717 23.17 14.86 -1.11
CA GLU A 717 22.99 13.52 -0.56
C GLU A 717 23.98 12.55 -1.19
N MET A 718 24.18 12.62 -2.51
CA MET A 718 25.14 11.78 -3.22
C MET A 718 26.59 12.11 -2.84
N THR A 719 26.92 13.39 -2.65
CA THR A 719 28.23 13.82 -2.15
C THR A 719 28.47 13.34 -0.72
N ALA A 720 27.45 13.39 0.14
CA ALA A 720 27.51 12.90 1.50
C ALA A 720 27.75 11.39 1.54
N LEU A 721 27.02 10.61 0.74
CA LEU A 721 27.22 9.16 0.60
C LEU A 721 28.63 8.83 0.09
N ASN A 722 29.16 9.59 -0.87
CA ASN A 722 30.52 9.37 -1.38
C ASN A 722 31.61 9.69 -0.33
N THR A 723 31.40 10.71 0.50
CA THR A 723 32.37 11.10 1.56
C THR A 723 32.40 10.05 2.67
N ILE A 724 31.28 9.37 2.88
CA ILE A 724 31.16 8.15 3.65
C ILE A 724 31.75 7.01 2.83
N LYS A 725 33.09 6.89 2.75
CA LYS A 725 33.70 5.67 2.18
C LYS A 725 33.18 4.46 2.96
N LEU A 726 32.23 3.75 2.36
CA LEU A 726 31.45 2.67 2.98
C LEU A 726 32.42 1.56 3.41
N SER A 727 32.71 1.46 4.70
CA SER A 727 33.50 0.37 5.27
C SER A 727 32.86 -0.05 6.59
N ILE A 728 32.24 -1.23 6.62
CA ILE A 728 31.45 -1.73 7.76
C ILE A 728 32.28 -2.72 8.58
N PRO A 729 32.46 -2.52 9.91
CA PRO A 729 32.87 -3.58 10.82
C PRO A 729 31.65 -4.44 11.22
N GLN A 730 31.77 -5.77 11.14
CA GLN A 730 30.76 -6.68 11.71
C GLN A 730 30.89 -6.78 13.23
N THR A 731 29.75 -6.87 13.92
CA THR A 731 29.65 -7.46 15.26
C THR A 731 29.71 -8.98 15.15
N ALA A 732 30.75 -9.57 15.74
CA ALA A 732 30.90 -11.03 15.85
C ALA A 732 29.70 -11.62 16.61
N LYS A 733 29.00 -12.58 15.99
CA LYS A 733 28.13 -13.48 16.74
C LYS A 733 29.01 -14.57 17.36
N GLU A 734 28.91 -14.67 18.68
CA GLU A 734 29.50 -15.70 19.52
C GLU A 734 28.82 -17.05 19.23
N GLY A 735 29.62 -18.08 18.97
CA GLY A 735 29.22 -19.49 19.09
C GLY A 735 29.04 -20.28 17.80
N GLU A 736 30.15 -20.69 17.17
CA GLU A 736 30.21 -21.96 16.47
C GLU A 736 31.37 -22.78 17.05
N THR A 737 31.01 -23.92 17.64
CA THR A 737 31.91 -24.96 18.12
C THR A 737 32.60 -25.62 16.94
N ASP A 738 33.91 -25.38 16.82
CA ASP A 738 34.79 -26.03 15.86
C ASP A 738 35.06 -27.48 16.32
N GLU A 739 34.53 -28.47 15.60
CA GLU A 739 34.92 -29.87 15.74
C GLU A 739 36.31 -30.07 15.10
N GLY A 740 37.35 -29.88 15.92
CA GLY A 740 38.72 -30.20 15.57
C GLY A 740 38.98 -31.71 15.53
N THR A 741 39.36 -32.20 14.36
CA THR A 741 39.88 -33.55 14.11
C THR A 741 41.18 -33.79 14.89
N ALA A 742 41.22 -34.90 15.62
CA ALA A 742 42.35 -35.36 16.43
C ALA A 742 43.43 -36.03 15.58
N LEU A 743 44.72 -35.75 15.84
CA LEU A 743 45.82 -36.73 15.84
C LEU A 743 46.99 -36.27 16.73
N ASP A 744 47.12 -36.98 17.86
CA ASP A 744 48.30 -37.57 18.53
C ASP A 744 49.65 -36.82 18.63
N GLY A 745 50.19 -36.81 19.86
CA GLY A 745 51.64 -36.65 20.09
C GLY A 745 52.09 -35.98 21.39
N GLY A 746 52.27 -36.77 22.45
CA GLY A 746 53.43 -36.60 23.35
C GLY A 746 53.19 -36.04 24.76
N ALA A 747 53.53 -36.85 25.77
CA ALA A 747 53.33 -36.65 27.20
C ALA A 747 54.53 -36.03 27.95
N HIS A 748 54.24 -35.25 29.00
CA HIS A 748 54.94 -35.03 30.28
C HIS A 748 54.28 -33.79 30.94
N GLY A 749 53.96 -33.67 32.21
CA GLY A 749 54.32 -34.34 33.46
C GLY A 749 54.28 -33.24 34.54
N ASP A 750 53.66 -33.55 35.69
CA ASP A 750 53.82 -32.91 37.00
C ASP A 750 53.08 -31.60 37.42
N ALA A 751 52.26 -31.80 38.46
CA ALA A 751 52.33 -31.18 39.79
C ALA A 751 51.69 -29.79 40.10
N SER A 752 50.53 -29.87 40.78
CA SER A 752 50.27 -29.33 42.13
C SER A 752 50.00 -27.83 42.39
N ASN A 753 49.03 -27.63 43.29
CA ASN A 753 48.84 -26.57 44.31
C ASN A 753 47.93 -25.34 44.05
N HIS A 754 46.74 -25.43 44.65
CA HIS A 754 46.11 -24.52 45.64
C HIS A 754 46.44 -23.01 45.76
N CYS A 755 45.33 -22.24 45.84
CA CYS A 755 44.95 -21.19 46.81
C CYS A 755 45.52 -19.75 46.73
N GLY A 756 44.59 -18.78 46.86
CA GLY A 756 44.81 -17.41 47.36
C GLY A 756 44.13 -16.34 46.48
N SER A 757 42.88 -15.95 46.73
CA SER A 757 42.45 -14.82 47.60
C SER A 757 43.06 -13.45 47.25
N GLY A 758 42.22 -12.44 46.97
CA GLY A 758 42.60 -11.05 47.19
C GLY A 758 41.91 -9.96 46.35
N LEU A 759 40.82 -9.42 46.90
CA LEU A 759 40.53 -7.98 47.02
C LEU A 759 40.14 -7.13 45.78
N LEU A 760 38.83 -6.81 45.75
CA LEU A 760 38.19 -5.53 45.37
C LEU A 760 38.88 -4.32 46.06
N PRO A 761 38.83 -3.07 45.51
CA PRO A 761 37.61 -2.25 45.63
C PRO A 761 37.35 -1.17 44.55
N SER A 762 36.08 -0.87 44.29
CA SER A 762 35.49 0.49 44.38
C SER A 762 34.26 0.65 43.48
N LEU A 763 33.08 0.36 44.03
CA LEU A 763 31.82 0.93 43.55
C LEU A 763 30.83 0.96 44.74
N LEU A 764 30.65 2.12 45.37
CA LEU A 764 29.45 2.51 46.13
C LEU A 764 29.71 3.84 46.83
N LEU A 765 29.32 4.94 46.19
CA LEU A 765 29.02 6.21 46.82
C LEU A 765 28.23 7.04 45.81
N LEU A 766 26.90 7.07 45.96
CA LEU A 766 26.00 8.22 45.75
C LEU A 766 24.54 7.73 45.71
N LEU A 767 24.02 7.33 46.86
CA LEU A 767 22.60 7.36 47.18
C LEU A 767 22.47 7.55 48.68
N GLY A 768 21.72 8.58 49.11
CA GLY A 768 21.23 8.68 50.47
C GLY A 768 21.70 9.91 51.24
N LEU A 769 21.16 11.08 50.89
CA LEU A 769 20.94 12.14 51.87
C LEU A 769 19.56 12.72 51.57
N TRP A 770 18.60 12.46 52.45
CA TRP A 770 17.56 13.38 52.93
C TRP A 770 16.60 12.60 53.82
N TRP A 771 16.84 12.62 55.14
CA TRP A 771 15.80 12.93 56.13
C TRP A 771 16.39 13.12 57.53
N PHE A 772 16.02 14.21 58.20
CA PHE A 772 15.68 14.42 59.62
C PHE A 772 15.55 15.95 59.78
N ALA A 773 14.69 16.58 60.58
CA ALA A 773 13.46 16.27 61.31
C ALA A 773 12.94 17.63 61.84
N ALA A 774 11.62 17.73 62.08
CA ALA A 774 10.94 18.58 63.07
C ALA A 774 11.38 20.06 63.29
N LEU A 775 10.56 21.00 62.80
CA LEU A 775 9.78 21.94 63.64
C LEU A 775 8.60 22.50 62.85
#